data_AF-A0A9E1I3H9-F1
#
_entry.id   AF-A0A9E1I3H9-F1
#
_cell.length_a   1.000
_cell.length_b   1.000
_cell.length_c   1.000
_cell.angle_alpha   90.00
_cell.angle_beta   90.00
_cell.angle_gamma   90.00
#
_symmetry.space_group_name_H-M   'P 1'
#
loop_
_entity.id
_entity.type
_entity.pdbx_description
1 polymer ?
#
loop_
_entity_poly.entity_id
_entity_poly.type
_entity_poly.pdbx_seq_one_letter_code
_entity_poly.pdbx_strand_id
1 'polypeptide(L)'
;MKTRKLTAVLLALIMAFAVLPAAAFAESIEGIAGEAAAMRKLDNAWAALDAAEADALAQGMSRTEVINAVYTAALSLNTVDKDSFSAFTKDGFYFTVDGMYCAYNYRLRNELNTDCAPVKEGVVLSKGSGKTENLKDAESADVFLIAPYYGHDSSFTDQYKREAQSVADATGGDYLLIQSTAATGPAIAENFPNKGVVFFDSHGTQDGTSSYLCLTTSSGITQEDYNNGWAVYAGSAAYIDGRYIEHHTPAPLSNCLVWMAICEGMKRSGQGTTGAALLRAGAGVVYGYSQSVTFAGDYVYEETFWNLMKDFENPATVAEAFAQMVEEHGICDPYGNAYPIVMSDVDAFPANPDSAQTVNSTWKLWGSFPLVDLTGFSLDITSADIKMAQTVNVNMSLVPENANNYVTTWTSADESVAIVEPYAGSRCRAVITGMGRGETEITCSVSVNGSIIGTETVSVSVTPDETLAEAVNVEGGSLEFGTSAEYSFVPVAEGDRLIAKTNNAGMGNTTAVLLTTIRMAEGDTLSFDYFYSSETDYDYYYFKVNDVEYQKYADTNMTGFSSYTFTAPEAGLYHFEWSYVKDELTDGGSDCVKIDNVAFSGTGEPEEPQLSLIGITATANDVRIGERIEVSFDCAPVACGGTQVVHSGTIAVTTPAVMEELEHAVIPGDILERIEAAGGHYEIEADIIYVDRFALIQGYYISFECEAGVEMTGNLLTVSADMPETWHGSLPAVNHAGIHSAEIFHHANGRDYEVPTVLTNCPFNILPAMGDVNLDGSVTIADALQVMRHAIEVLTLEGASLDAADMNGDGVIGLPDAILIARRAMGL
;
A
#
# COMPACT_ATOMS: atom_id res chain seq x y z
N MET A 1 -22.00 31.02 53.90
CA MET A 1 -21.72 29.78 53.11
C MET A 1 -20.33 29.71 52.48
N LYS A 2 -19.64 30.82 52.19
CA LYS A 2 -18.28 30.80 51.59
C LYS A 2 -17.15 30.39 52.56
N THR A 3 -17.25 30.72 53.85
CA THR A 3 -16.21 30.37 54.85
C THR A 3 -16.18 28.88 55.20
N ARG A 4 -17.34 28.19 55.17
CA ARG A 4 -17.43 26.76 55.53
C ARG A 4 -16.82 25.81 54.49
N LYS A 5 -16.73 26.21 53.21
CA LYS A 5 -16.06 25.41 52.16
C LYS A 5 -14.54 25.50 52.25
N LEU A 6 -13.99 26.68 52.57
CA LEU A 6 -12.54 26.84 52.76
C LEU A 6 -12.04 26.08 53.99
N THR A 7 -12.80 26.11 55.10
CA THR A 7 -12.43 25.35 56.31
C THR A 7 -12.57 23.85 56.11
N ALA A 8 -13.52 23.38 55.28
CA ALA A 8 -13.69 21.96 54.98
C ALA A 8 -12.57 21.42 54.06
N VAL A 9 -12.10 22.22 53.09
CA VAL A 9 -10.93 21.86 52.25
C VAL A 9 -9.65 21.87 53.09
N LEU A 10 -9.46 22.87 53.97
CA LEU A 10 -8.31 22.88 54.88
C LEU A 10 -8.36 21.70 55.87
N LEU A 11 -9.53 21.33 56.40
CA LEU A 11 -9.68 20.16 57.27
C LEU A 11 -9.45 18.84 56.53
N ALA A 12 -9.89 18.74 55.26
CA ALA A 12 -9.69 17.57 54.43
C ALA A 12 -8.22 17.40 54.04
N LEU A 13 -7.51 18.50 53.72
CA LEU A 13 -6.05 18.50 53.63
C LEU A 13 -5.47 18.02 54.97
N ILE A 14 -5.75 18.70 56.09
CA ILE A 14 -5.15 18.37 57.40
C ILE A 14 -5.41 16.90 57.83
N MET A 15 -6.57 16.32 57.49
CA MET A 15 -6.86 14.90 57.78
C MET A 15 -6.16 13.93 56.83
N ALA A 16 -5.96 14.27 55.55
CA ALA A 16 -5.14 13.50 54.63
C ALA A 16 -3.63 13.59 54.97
N PHE A 17 -3.19 14.72 55.54
CA PHE A 17 -1.80 15.01 55.90
C PHE A 17 -1.38 14.50 57.29
N ALA A 18 -2.29 13.98 58.12
CA ALA A 18 -1.99 13.49 59.48
C ALA A 18 -1.29 12.11 59.53
N VAL A 19 -0.97 11.51 58.38
CA VAL A 19 -0.40 10.16 58.26
C VAL A 19 1.10 10.16 57.88
N LEU A 20 1.67 11.32 57.51
CA LEU A 20 3.08 11.43 57.12
C LEU A 20 3.97 11.91 58.29
N PRO A 21 5.20 11.39 58.44
CA PRO A 21 6.14 11.88 59.43
C PRO A 21 6.52 13.36 59.17
N ALA A 22 6.47 14.20 60.21
CA ALA A 22 6.64 15.66 60.13
C ALA A 22 7.95 16.14 59.45
N ALA A 23 9.00 15.31 59.42
CA ALA A 23 10.26 15.62 58.75
C ALA A 23 10.12 15.57 57.21
N ALA A 24 9.46 14.54 56.66
CA ALA A 24 9.19 14.41 55.22
C ALA A 24 8.24 15.52 54.71
N PHE A 25 7.36 16.00 55.59
CA PHE A 25 6.48 17.14 55.31
C PHE A 25 7.25 18.46 55.20
N ALA A 26 8.17 18.73 56.13
CA ALA A 26 9.00 19.93 56.09
C ALA A 26 9.90 19.97 54.84
N GLU A 27 10.53 18.83 54.49
CA GLU A 27 11.32 18.70 53.26
C GLU A 27 10.46 18.92 52.00
N SER A 28 9.23 18.39 51.95
CA SER A 28 8.32 18.63 50.82
C SER A 28 7.90 20.09 50.64
N ILE A 29 7.68 20.82 51.74
CA ILE A 29 7.31 22.24 51.71
C ILE A 29 8.51 23.11 51.32
N GLU A 30 9.69 22.80 51.86
CA GLU A 30 10.93 23.50 51.48
C GLU A 30 11.26 23.27 49.99
N GLY A 31 11.06 22.05 49.48
CA GLY A 31 11.19 21.73 48.05
C GLY A 31 10.26 22.55 47.16
N ILE A 32 8.95 22.55 47.46
CA ILE A 32 7.95 23.33 46.70
C ILE A 32 8.24 24.85 46.75
N ALA A 33 8.67 25.35 47.92
CA ALA A 33 9.02 26.77 48.06
C ALA A 33 10.30 27.13 47.29
N GLY A 34 11.27 26.22 47.23
CA GLY A 34 12.50 26.35 46.45
C GLY A 34 12.22 26.43 44.95
N GLU A 35 11.43 25.50 44.43
CA GLU A 35 11.02 25.48 43.02
C GLU A 35 10.26 26.75 42.64
N ALA A 36 9.26 27.15 43.44
CA ALA A 36 8.50 28.37 43.19
C ALA A 36 9.33 29.65 43.28
N ALA A 37 10.47 29.63 43.97
CA ALA A 37 11.42 30.74 44.02
C ALA A 37 12.33 30.74 42.78
N ALA A 38 12.80 29.58 42.33
CA ALA A 38 13.61 29.44 41.13
C ALA A 38 12.83 29.82 39.87
N MET A 39 11.63 29.28 39.69
CA MET A 39 10.75 29.62 38.56
C MET A 39 10.42 31.11 38.52
N ARG A 40 10.25 31.76 39.68
CA ARG A 40 10.07 33.22 39.74
C ARG A 40 11.28 34.01 39.23
N LYS A 41 12.50 33.53 39.42
CA LYS A 41 13.68 34.20 38.88
C LYS A 41 13.73 34.07 37.37
N LEU A 42 13.38 32.88 36.85
CA LEU A 42 13.25 32.62 35.42
C LEU A 42 12.22 33.56 34.78
N ASP A 43 11.02 33.64 35.37
CA ASP A 43 9.95 34.54 34.92
C ASP A 43 10.39 36.01 34.90
N ASN A 44 11.10 36.47 35.94
CA ASN A 44 11.60 37.84 36.00
C ASN A 44 12.67 38.14 34.94
N ALA A 45 13.54 37.16 34.64
CA ALA A 45 14.51 37.30 33.58
C ALA A 45 13.80 37.42 32.22
N TRP A 46 12.84 36.53 31.96
CA TRP A 46 12.08 36.52 30.72
C TRP A 46 11.19 37.75 30.53
N ALA A 47 10.60 38.30 31.60
CA ALA A 47 9.87 39.55 31.53
C ALA A 47 10.75 40.73 31.02
N ALA A 48 12.06 40.72 31.32
CA ALA A 48 12.98 41.72 30.80
C ALA A 48 13.33 41.47 29.31
N LEU A 49 13.44 40.21 28.89
CA LEU A 49 13.63 39.84 27.49
C LEU A 49 12.41 40.19 26.64
N ASP A 50 11.21 39.84 27.11
CA ASP A 50 9.93 40.18 26.46
C ASP A 50 9.77 41.70 26.32
N ALA A 51 10.16 42.48 27.35
CA ALA A 51 10.13 43.94 27.28
C ALA A 51 11.11 44.49 26.23
N ALA A 52 12.31 43.90 26.11
CA ALA A 52 13.30 44.30 25.12
C ALA A 52 12.86 43.93 23.69
N GLU A 53 12.26 42.76 23.50
CA GLU A 53 11.66 42.33 22.23
C GLU A 53 10.54 43.30 21.82
N ALA A 54 9.59 43.56 22.72
CA ALA A 54 8.46 44.45 22.46
C ALA A 54 8.90 45.88 22.12
N ASP A 55 9.91 46.42 22.81
CA ASP A 55 10.46 47.75 22.52
C ASP A 55 11.15 47.79 21.14
N ALA A 56 11.95 46.78 20.82
CA ALA A 56 12.62 46.68 19.52
C ALA A 56 11.61 46.55 18.35
N LEU A 57 10.58 45.72 18.52
CA LEU A 57 9.49 45.58 17.54
C LEU A 57 8.70 46.88 17.37
N ALA A 58 8.38 47.57 18.47
CA ALA A 58 7.68 48.86 18.42
C ALA A 58 8.48 49.95 17.69
N GLN A 59 9.82 49.82 17.66
CA GLN A 59 10.71 50.70 16.92
C GLN A 59 10.87 50.32 15.44
N GLY A 60 10.23 49.24 14.99
CA GLY A 60 10.33 48.75 13.61
C GLY A 60 11.72 48.20 13.27
N MET A 61 12.46 47.70 14.26
CA MET A 61 13.77 47.10 14.06
C MET A 61 13.69 45.84 13.19
N SER A 62 14.74 45.58 12.42
CA SER A 62 14.86 44.33 11.66
C SER A 62 14.98 43.12 12.59
N ARG A 63 14.65 41.93 12.09
CA ARG A 63 14.80 40.66 12.80
C ARG A 63 16.14 40.52 13.55
N THR A 64 17.26 40.76 12.87
CA THR A 64 18.59 40.67 13.46
C THR A 64 18.79 41.69 14.59
N GLU A 65 18.25 42.89 14.45
CA GLU A 65 18.32 43.93 15.48
C GLU A 65 17.47 43.58 16.69
N VAL A 66 16.27 43.00 16.50
CA VAL A 66 15.43 42.50 17.60
C VAL A 66 16.15 41.38 18.36
N ILE A 67 16.69 40.37 17.65
CA ILE A 67 17.46 39.27 18.27
C ILE A 67 18.63 39.83 19.08
N ASN A 68 19.37 40.81 18.54
CA ASN A 68 20.49 41.45 19.24
C ASN A 68 20.06 42.28 20.45
N ALA A 69 18.89 42.94 20.40
CA ALA A 69 18.33 43.68 21.53
C ALA A 69 18.00 42.75 22.69
N VAL A 70 17.32 41.62 22.40
CA VAL A 70 16.99 40.60 23.41
C VAL A 70 18.26 39.96 23.98
N TYR A 71 19.25 39.64 23.14
CA TYR A 71 20.55 39.15 23.59
C TYR A 71 21.25 40.14 24.55
N THR A 72 21.24 41.43 24.19
CA THR A 72 21.85 42.49 25.03
C THR A 72 21.11 42.63 26.36
N ALA A 73 19.79 42.52 26.35
CA ALA A 73 18.97 42.50 27.56
C ALA A 73 19.35 41.30 28.45
N ALA A 74 19.47 40.11 27.87
CA ALA A 74 19.90 38.91 28.60
C ALA A 74 21.29 39.07 29.24
N LEU A 75 22.28 39.60 28.51
CA LEU A 75 23.63 39.85 29.05
C LEU A 75 23.68 40.83 30.23
N SER A 76 22.67 41.71 30.34
CA SER A 76 22.57 42.70 31.42
C SER A 76 22.03 42.12 32.73
N LEU A 77 21.44 40.91 32.69
CA LEU A 77 20.84 40.26 33.84
C LEU A 77 21.89 39.45 34.62
N ASN A 78 21.83 39.53 35.96
CA ASN A 78 22.75 38.79 36.83
C ASN A 78 22.39 37.31 36.99
N THR A 79 21.16 36.92 36.65
CA THR A 79 20.66 35.54 36.68
C THR A 79 20.98 34.77 35.40
N VAL A 80 21.46 35.44 34.35
CA VAL A 80 21.85 34.80 33.09
C VAL A 80 23.29 34.35 33.18
N ASP A 81 23.55 33.08 32.84
CA ASP A 81 24.89 32.53 32.82
C ASP A 81 25.60 32.96 31.53
N LYS A 82 26.50 33.94 31.64
CA LYS A 82 27.08 34.64 30.47
C LYS A 82 27.94 33.75 29.56
N ASP A 83 28.46 32.65 30.09
CA ASP A 83 29.28 31.69 29.34
C ASP A 83 28.45 30.55 28.72
N SER A 84 27.12 30.53 28.93
CA SER A 84 26.21 29.49 28.45
C SER A 84 25.67 29.70 27.03
N PHE A 85 25.91 30.88 26.44
CA PHE A 85 25.31 31.22 25.17
C PHE A 85 25.81 30.33 24.03
N SER A 86 24.87 29.79 23.25
CA SER A 86 25.18 29.11 22.01
C SER A 86 25.67 30.09 20.93
N ALA A 87 26.20 29.55 19.84
CA ALA A 87 26.29 30.31 18.61
C ALA A 87 24.88 30.78 18.18
N PHE A 88 24.81 31.96 17.58
CA PHE A 88 23.55 32.47 17.02
C PHE A 88 23.14 31.63 15.83
N THR A 89 21.86 31.26 15.80
CA THR A 89 21.20 30.77 14.59
C THR A 89 20.59 31.96 13.84
N LYS A 90 20.00 31.71 12.67
CA LYS A 90 19.20 32.73 11.98
C LYS A 90 17.98 33.17 12.81
N ASP A 91 17.47 32.29 13.67
CA ASP A 91 16.22 32.48 14.43
C ASP A 91 16.47 32.94 15.87
N GLY A 92 17.66 32.75 16.45
CA GLY A 92 17.98 33.22 17.80
C GLY A 92 19.13 32.47 18.46
N PHE A 93 19.02 32.17 19.75
CA PHE A 93 20.12 31.61 20.55
C PHE A 93 19.61 30.83 21.78
N TYR A 94 20.44 29.92 22.28
CA TYR A 94 20.26 29.17 23.53
C TYR A 94 21.15 29.75 24.62
N PHE A 95 20.72 29.63 25.88
CA PHE A 95 21.43 30.11 27.07
C PHE A 95 20.84 29.47 28.33
N THR A 96 21.41 29.75 29.49
CA THR A 96 20.86 29.33 30.79
C THR A 96 20.59 30.50 31.73
N VAL A 97 19.55 30.35 32.56
CA VAL A 97 19.18 31.27 33.64
C VAL A 97 19.25 30.51 34.96
N ASP A 98 20.20 30.86 35.84
CA ASP A 98 20.49 30.11 37.07
C ASP A 98 20.61 28.58 36.80
N GLY A 99 21.25 28.19 35.69
CA GLY A 99 21.39 26.79 35.26
C GLY A 99 20.21 26.18 34.50
N MET A 100 19.06 26.85 34.41
CA MET A 100 17.89 26.36 33.66
C MET A 100 18.02 26.68 32.17
N TYR A 101 17.89 25.67 31.30
CA TYR A 101 18.03 25.80 29.86
C TYR A 101 16.91 26.67 29.26
N CYS A 102 17.30 27.65 28.45
CA CYS A 102 16.44 28.64 27.82
C CYS A 102 16.78 28.79 26.34
N ALA A 103 15.77 29.19 25.55
CA ALA A 103 15.95 29.51 24.13
C ALA A 103 15.08 30.67 23.71
N TYR A 104 15.68 31.60 22.97
CA TYR A 104 14.95 32.63 22.26
C TYR A 104 14.91 32.30 20.77
N ASN A 105 13.70 32.24 20.21
CA ASN A 105 13.47 31.99 18.78
C ASN A 105 12.49 33.03 18.22
N TYR A 106 13.01 33.95 17.40
CA TYR A 106 12.25 35.05 16.82
C TYR A 106 11.14 34.55 15.89
N ARG A 107 11.40 33.53 15.05
CA ARG A 107 10.44 33.02 14.07
C ARG A 107 9.20 32.43 14.76
N LEU A 108 9.39 31.57 15.76
CA LEU A 108 8.31 30.96 16.53
C LEU A 108 7.44 31.99 17.27
N ARG A 109 8.02 33.13 17.65
CA ARG A 109 7.35 34.17 18.43
C ARG A 109 6.66 35.23 17.58
N ASN A 110 7.21 35.54 16.40
CA ASN A 110 6.83 36.74 15.63
C ASN A 110 6.45 36.46 14.16
N GLU A 111 6.86 35.34 13.58
CA GLU A 111 6.65 35.06 12.14
C GLU A 111 5.67 33.92 11.88
N LEU A 112 5.55 32.96 12.80
CA LEU A 112 4.56 31.89 12.69
C LEU A 112 3.19 32.41 13.16
N ASN A 113 2.21 32.36 12.26
CA ASN A 113 0.98 33.16 12.22
C ASN A 113 0.14 33.17 13.51
N THR A 114 0.41 34.12 14.40
CA THR A 114 -0.36 34.37 15.64
C THR A 114 -1.81 34.84 15.42
N ASP A 115 -2.22 35.04 14.16
CA ASP A 115 -3.55 35.53 13.74
C ASP A 115 -4.49 34.43 13.22
N CYS A 116 -4.13 33.15 13.40
CA CYS A 116 -5.06 32.06 13.14
C CYS A 116 -6.36 32.24 13.94
N ALA A 117 -7.50 31.93 13.32
CA ALA A 117 -8.77 31.97 14.04
C ALA A 117 -8.68 31.06 15.27
N PRO A 118 -9.08 31.53 16.47
CA PRO A 118 -8.93 30.75 17.68
C PRO A 118 -9.69 29.43 17.53
N VAL A 119 -8.94 28.33 17.44
CA VAL A 119 -9.48 26.98 17.48
C VAL A 119 -9.90 26.64 18.91
N LYS A 120 -10.87 25.75 19.04
CA LYS A 120 -11.35 25.32 20.35
C LYS A 120 -10.25 24.52 21.04
N GLU A 121 -9.66 25.12 22.09
CA GLU A 121 -8.82 24.42 23.05
C GLU A 121 -9.50 23.13 23.50
N GLY A 122 -8.77 22.01 23.45
CA GLY A 122 -9.43 20.74 23.68
C GLY A 122 -8.55 19.52 23.69
N VAL A 123 -9.02 18.58 24.50
CA VAL A 123 -8.72 17.16 24.36
C VAL A 123 -9.89 16.56 23.58
N VAL A 124 -9.63 16.00 22.41
CA VAL A 124 -10.62 15.26 21.63
C VAL A 124 -10.39 13.77 21.88
N LEU A 125 -11.46 13.07 22.23
CA LEU A 125 -11.45 11.63 22.37
C LEU A 125 -12.56 11.05 21.49
N SER A 126 -12.17 10.32 20.46
CA SER A 126 -13.07 9.43 19.72
C SER A 126 -12.88 8.03 20.27
N LYS A 127 -13.97 7.36 20.65
CA LYS A 127 -13.89 6.00 21.17
C LYS A 127 -13.93 4.99 20.04
N GLY A 128 -12.96 4.08 20.04
CA GLY A 128 -12.91 2.94 19.15
C GLY A 128 -13.73 1.76 19.68
N SER A 129 -13.71 0.67 18.92
CA SER A 129 -14.31 -0.61 19.34
C SER A 129 -13.47 -1.37 20.37
N GLY A 130 -12.22 -0.95 20.59
CA GLY A 130 -11.30 -1.45 21.62
C GLY A 130 -10.66 -2.80 21.32
N LYS A 131 -10.44 -3.14 20.05
CA LYS A 131 -9.92 -4.46 19.65
C LYS A 131 -8.40 -4.44 19.49
N THR A 132 -7.67 -5.16 20.36
CA THR A 132 -6.21 -5.35 20.24
C THR A 132 -5.82 -6.73 19.73
N GLU A 133 -6.81 -7.60 19.45
CA GLU A 133 -6.63 -9.03 19.15
C GLU A 133 -5.75 -9.33 17.93
N ASN A 134 -5.52 -8.31 17.11
CA ASN A 134 -4.91 -8.43 15.81
C ASN A 134 -3.58 -7.68 15.64
N LEU A 135 -3.14 -6.93 16.65
CA LEU A 135 -1.87 -6.21 16.59
C LEU A 135 -0.69 -7.17 16.73
N LYS A 136 0.42 -6.87 16.06
CA LYS A 136 1.66 -7.65 16.22
C LYS A 136 2.58 -7.07 17.27
N ASP A 137 3.12 -5.89 16.95
CA ASP A 137 4.19 -5.29 17.71
C ASP A 137 3.65 -4.14 18.58
N ALA A 138 2.63 -3.40 18.12
CA ALA A 138 1.90 -2.45 18.96
C ALA A 138 1.14 -3.15 20.10
N GLU A 139 1.38 -2.76 21.36
CA GLU A 139 0.70 -3.37 22.52
C GLU A 139 -0.65 -2.70 22.86
N SER A 140 -1.02 -1.65 22.13
CA SER A 140 -2.31 -0.95 22.26
C SER A 140 -2.85 -0.58 20.88
N ALA A 141 -4.16 -0.58 20.72
CA ALA A 141 -4.82 -0.10 19.50
C ALA A 141 -4.96 1.44 19.49
N ASP A 142 -4.86 2.08 20.65
CA ASP A 142 -5.15 3.51 20.76
C ASP A 142 -4.09 4.37 20.05
N VAL A 143 -4.55 5.47 19.47
CA VAL A 143 -3.72 6.43 18.75
C VAL A 143 -3.69 7.77 19.48
N PHE A 144 -2.52 8.39 19.56
CA PHE A 144 -2.35 9.70 20.19
C PHE A 144 -1.76 10.72 19.21
N LEU A 145 -2.50 11.78 18.91
CA LEU A 145 -2.02 12.94 18.17
C LEU A 145 -1.70 14.10 19.13
N ILE A 146 -0.47 14.59 19.03
CA ILE A 146 0.06 15.71 19.82
C ILE A 146 0.22 16.91 18.91
N ALA A 147 -0.66 17.90 19.04
CA ALA A 147 -0.77 19.02 18.09
C ALA A 147 -0.70 20.42 18.76
N PRO A 148 0.39 20.76 19.47
CA PRO A 148 0.50 21.99 20.27
C PRO A 148 0.42 23.29 19.43
N TYR A 149 0.75 23.23 18.14
CA TYR A 149 0.69 24.38 17.23
C TYR A 149 -0.55 24.38 16.32
N TYR A 150 -1.42 23.37 16.44
CA TYR A 150 -2.65 23.33 15.65
C TYR A 150 -3.52 24.56 15.94
N GLY A 151 -3.92 25.25 14.87
CA GLY A 151 -4.68 26.51 14.92
C GLY A 151 -3.95 27.69 15.58
N HIS A 152 -2.63 27.57 15.79
CA HIS A 152 -1.71 28.69 16.05
C HIS A 152 -0.85 29.02 14.84
N ASP A 153 -0.76 28.12 13.86
CA ASP A 153 -0.01 28.30 12.63
C ASP A 153 -0.84 27.74 11.48
N SER A 154 -1.03 28.56 10.45
CA SER A 154 -1.88 28.25 9.30
C SER A 154 -1.31 27.19 8.37
N SER A 155 -0.03 26.82 8.54
CA SER A 155 0.58 25.72 7.79
C SER A 155 0.15 24.34 8.28
N PHE A 156 -0.45 24.25 9.47
CA PHE A 156 -0.96 23.01 10.05
C PHE A 156 -2.38 22.76 9.56
N THR A 157 -2.54 21.73 8.72
CA THR A 157 -3.83 21.33 8.14
C THR A 157 -4.45 20.19 8.94
N ASP A 158 -5.69 19.81 8.63
CA ASP A 158 -6.34 18.64 9.24
C ASP A 158 -5.71 17.29 8.80
N GLN A 159 -4.64 17.27 7.99
CA GLN A 159 -4.05 16.04 7.45
C GLN A 159 -3.66 15.05 8.56
N TYR A 160 -2.85 15.48 9.54
CA TYR A 160 -2.43 14.61 10.64
C TYR A 160 -3.58 14.11 11.52
N LYS A 161 -4.68 14.87 11.59
CA LYS A 161 -5.89 14.43 12.29
C LYS A 161 -6.65 13.38 11.50
N ARG A 162 -6.75 13.55 10.18
CA ARG A 162 -7.34 12.54 9.30
C ARG A 162 -6.55 11.26 9.37
N GLU A 163 -5.23 11.34 9.32
CA GLU A 163 -4.40 10.14 9.34
C GLU A 163 -4.40 9.46 10.71
N ALA A 164 -4.21 10.20 11.80
CA ALA A 164 -4.26 9.61 13.13
C ALA A 164 -5.63 8.97 13.42
N GLN A 165 -6.72 9.57 12.92
CA GLN A 165 -8.05 8.97 12.98
C GLN A 165 -8.16 7.74 12.08
N SER A 166 -7.58 7.74 10.88
CA SER A 166 -7.62 6.59 9.96
C SER A 166 -6.89 5.37 10.55
N VAL A 167 -5.75 5.59 11.23
CA VAL A 167 -5.05 4.53 11.98
C VAL A 167 -5.87 4.05 13.17
N ALA A 168 -6.53 4.96 13.90
CA ALA A 168 -7.42 4.58 15.01
C ALA A 168 -8.63 3.76 14.53
N ASP A 169 -9.19 4.12 13.37
CA ASP A 169 -10.30 3.41 12.74
C ASP A 169 -9.85 2.02 12.28
N ALA A 170 -8.66 1.91 11.66
CA ALA A 170 -8.07 0.65 11.24
C ALA A 170 -7.84 -0.29 12.44
N THR A 171 -7.18 0.21 13.48
CA THR A 171 -6.89 -0.51 14.74
C THR A 171 -8.13 -0.75 15.61
N GLY A 172 -9.22 -0.02 15.36
CA GLY A 172 -10.38 0.02 16.23
C GLY A 172 -10.09 0.61 17.62
N GLY A 173 -8.99 1.35 17.79
CA GLY A 173 -8.56 1.96 19.05
C GLY A 173 -9.19 3.32 19.34
N ASP A 174 -9.01 3.82 20.58
CA ASP A 174 -9.41 5.18 20.92
C ASP A 174 -8.43 6.18 20.27
N TYR A 175 -8.98 7.22 19.64
CA TYR A 175 -8.21 8.34 19.13
C TYR A 175 -8.21 9.48 20.14
N LEU A 176 -7.03 9.83 20.64
CA LEU A 176 -6.79 10.96 21.52
C LEU A 176 -6.05 12.06 20.77
N LEU A 177 -6.58 13.28 20.79
CA LEU A 177 -5.89 14.48 20.34
C LEU A 177 -5.76 15.44 21.51
N ILE A 178 -4.54 15.91 21.77
CA ILE A 178 -4.28 17.05 22.64
C ILE A 178 -3.61 18.14 21.80
N GLN A 179 -4.23 19.32 21.76
CA GLN A 179 -3.80 20.41 20.87
C GLN A 179 -3.63 21.74 21.59
N SER A 180 -2.98 22.69 20.92
CA SER A 180 -2.87 24.09 21.36
C SER A 180 -2.30 24.19 22.80
N THR A 181 -2.83 25.08 23.65
CA THR A 181 -2.31 25.23 25.02
C THR A 181 -2.69 24.09 25.97
N ALA A 182 -3.59 23.19 25.56
CA ALA A 182 -3.85 21.95 26.30
C ALA A 182 -2.71 20.93 26.19
N ALA A 183 -1.86 21.02 25.15
CA ALA A 183 -0.69 20.17 24.93
C ALA A 183 0.49 20.57 25.83
N THR A 184 0.27 20.49 27.15
CA THR A 184 1.30 20.70 28.17
C THR A 184 2.24 19.49 28.23
N GLY A 185 3.49 19.71 28.66
CA GLY A 185 4.44 18.62 28.91
C GLY A 185 3.85 17.49 29.78
N PRO A 186 3.25 17.81 30.95
CA PRO A 186 2.61 16.79 31.79
C PRO A 186 1.47 16.04 31.08
N ALA A 187 0.61 16.74 30.35
CA ALA A 187 -0.50 16.09 29.62
C ALA A 187 0.01 15.14 28.53
N ILE A 188 1.09 15.51 27.84
CA ILE A 188 1.75 14.65 26.85
C ILE A 188 2.31 13.39 27.53
N ALA A 189 3.10 13.56 28.60
CA ALA A 189 3.72 12.43 29.29
C ALA A 189 2.70 11.48 29.94
N GLU A 190 1.62 12.02 30.51
CA GLU A 190 0.55 11.26 31.16
C GLU A 190 -0.23 10.37 30.17
N ASN A 191 -0.40 10.83 28.93
CA ASN A 191 -1.22 10.14 27.91
C ASN A 191 -0.43 9.27 26.94
N PHE A 192 0.90 9.28 27.03
CA PHE A 192 1.79 8.47 26.19
C PHE A 192 1.60 6.95 26.37
N PRO A 193 1.41 6.43 27.60
CA PRO A 193 1.18 5.00 27.80
C PRO A 193 -0.13 4.51 27.16
N ASN A 194 -0.17 3.20 26.87
CA ASN A 194 -1.31 2.54 26.23
C ASN A 194 -1.64 3.15 24.87
N LYS A 195 -0.64 3.47 24.05
CA LYS A 195 -0.80 3.94 22.66
C LYS A 195 -0.01 3.03 21.75
N GLY A 196 -0.59 2.57 20.64
CA GLY A 196 0.11 1.79 19.62
C GLY A 196 0.83 2.67 18.63
N VAL A 197 0.24 3.83 18.32
CA VAL A 197 0.79 4.82 17.41
C VAL A 197 0.68 6.20 18.02
N VAL A 198 1.74 7.00 17.91
CA VAL A 198 1.80 8.37 18.40
C VAL A 198 2.28 9.30 17.29
N PHE A 199 1.52 10.33 16.98
CA PHE A 199 1.84 11.35 15.97
C PHE A 199 2.20 12.66 16.65
N PHE A 200 3.28 13.31 16.21
CA PHE A 200 3.61 14.68 16.60
C PHE A 200 3.36 15.63 15.43
N ASP A 201 2.39 16.50 15.60
CA ASP A 201 2.02 17.56 14.67
C ASP A 201 2.43 18.91 15.27
N SER A 202 3.73 19.22 15.17
CA SER A 202 4.29 20.46 15.73
C SER A 202 5.54 20.92 14.98
N HIS A 203 5.97 22.14 15.28
CA HIS A 203 7.33 22.55 14.99
C HIS A 203 8.33 21.74 15.83
N GLY A 204 9.48 21.48 15.21
CA GLY A 204 10.65 20.98 15.91
C GLY A 204 11.77 22.01 15.92
N THR A 205 12.69 21.83 16.86
CA THR A 205 13.93 22.60 16.93
C THR A 205 15.05 21.74 17.50
N GLN A 206 16.26 22.28 17.52
CA GLN A 206 17.43 21.56 18.00
C GLN A 206 18.39 22.48 18.75
N ASP A 207 19.07 21.91 19.72
CA ASP A 207 20.29 22.43 20.32
C ASP A 207 21.36 21.33 20.25
N GLY A 208 22.66 21.66 20.35
CA GLY A 208 23.77 20.71 20.24
C GLY A 208 23.76 19.53 21.23
N THR A 209 22.72 19.42 22.05
CA THR A 209 22.45 18.40 23.05
C THR A 209 21.23 17.53 22.74
N SER A 210 20.27 17.98 21.91
CA SER A 210 19.05 17.22 21.58
C SER A 210 18.20 17.87 20.48
N SER A 211 17.15 17.17 20.05
CA SER A 211 16.07 17.70 19.20
C SER A 211 14.77 17.77 20.01
N TYR A 212 14.02 18.85 19.88
CA TYR A 212 12.91 19.15 20.76
C TYR A 212 11.60 19.33 20.00
N LEU A 213 10.51 18.86 20.61
CA LEU A 213 9.15 19.19 20.27
C LEU A 213 8.81 20.57 20.83
N CYS A 214 8.35 21.49 19.99
CA CYS A 214 7.93 22.81 20.43
C CYS A 214 6.52 22.76 21.01
N LEU A 215 6.31 23.40 22.17
CA LEU A 215 5.02 23.59 22.84
C LEU A 215 4.67 25.08 22.87
N THR A 216 3.38 25.39 22.77
CA THR A 216 2.87 26.76 22.92
C THR A 216 2.70 27.20 24.38
N THR A 217 2.94 26.28 25.33
CA THR A 217 2.87 26.55 26.77
C THR A 217 4.04 25.93 27.54
N SER A 218 4.53 26.63 28.55
CA SER A 218 5.51 26.11 29.54
C SER A 218 4.86 25.54 30.80
N SER A 219 3.53 25.45 30.83
CA SER A 219 2.77 25.07 32.03
C SER A 219 3.12 23.67 32.52
N GLY A 220 3.44 23.57 33.82
CA GLY A 220 3.65 22.31 34.51
C GLY A 220 5.02 21.67 34.33
N ILE A 221 5.94 22.32 33.61
CA ILE A 221 7.35 21.90 33.52
C ILE A 221 8.10 22.45 34.73
N THR A 222 8.92 21.59 35.35
CA THR A 222 9.58 21.87 36.62
C THR A 222 10.96 22.48 36.43
N GLN A 223 11.53 23.01 37.51
CA GLN A 223 12.93 23.48 37.50
C GLN A 223 13.90 22.34 37.14
N GLU A 224 13.65 21.13 37.61
CA GLU A 224 14.51 19.97 37.36
C GLU A 224 14.61 19.66 35.85
N ASP A 225 13.47 19.73 35.15
CA ASP A 225 13.39 19.48 33.72
C ASP A 225 14.25 20.45 32.91
N TYR A 226 14.18 21.73 33.27
CA TYR A 226 15.00 22.76 32.65
C TYR A 226 16.47 22.63 33.02
N ASN A 227 16.81 22.29 34.26
CA ASN A 227 18.21 22.11 34.68
C ASN A 227 18.89 20.93 33.98
N ASN A 228 18.14 19.85 33.72
CA ASN A 228 18.66 18.66 33.05
C ASN A 228 18.64 18.79 31.51
N GLY A 229 18.07 19.88 30.98
CA GLY A 229 17.91 20.10 29.55
C GLY A 229 16.94 19.11 28.90
N TRP A 230 16.03 18.51 29.68
CA TRP A 230 14.90 17.72 29.14
C TRP A 230 13.82 18.64 28.59
N ALA A 231 13.74 19.84 29.16
CA ALA A 231 12.96 20.94 28.65
C ALA A 231 13.83 22.19 28.45
N VAL A 232 13.37 23.07 27.56
CA VAL A 232 13.98 24.38 27.30
C VAL A 232 12.91 25.45 27.42
N TYR A 233 13.14 26.44 28.28
CA TYR A 233 12.19 27.51 28.54
C TYR A 233 12.27 28.59 27.45
N ALA A 234 11.13 28.97 26.88
CA ALA A 234 11.04 29.95 25.79
C ALA A 234 10.03 31.06 26.11
N GLY A 235 9.90 31.43 27.38
CA GLY A 235 8.90 32.39 27.86
C GLY A 235 7.58 31.69 28.17
N SER A 236 6.49 32.16 27.54
CA SER A 236 5.19 31.49 27.65
C SER A 236 5.16 30.10 27.01
N ALA A 237 6.11 29.79 26.12
CA ALA A 237 6.29 28.52 25.43
C ALA A 237 7.44 27.70 26.05
N ALA A 238 7.52 26.42 25.70
CA ALA A 238 8.64 25.56 26.08
C ALA A 238 8.91 24.51 25.01
N TYR A 239 10.10 23.93 25.02
CA TYR A 239 10.46 22.79 24.17
C TYR A 239 10.75 21.59 25.04
N ILE A 240 10.30 20.40 24.67
CA ILE A 240 10.58 19.15 25.40
C ILE A 240 11.20 18.12 24.48
N ASP A 241 12.04 17.23 25.01
CA ASP A 241 12.58 16.11 24.24
C ASP A 241 12.15 14.75 24.80
N GLY A 242 12.66 13.66 24.20
CA GLY A 242 12.32 12.31 24.60
C GLY A 242 12.69 11.97 26.05
N ARG A 243 13.67 12.66 26.66
CA ARG A 243 14.08 12.43 28.06
C ARG A 243 13.03 12.97 29.03
N TYR A 244 12.34 14.06 28.65
CA TYR A 244 11.18 14.53 29.41
C TYR A 244 10.09 13.45 29.48
N ILE A 245 9.78 12.83 28.34
CA ILE A 245 8.78 11.76 28.26
C ILE A 245 9.26 10.52 29.03
N GLU A 246 10.51 10.11 28.85
CA GLU A 246 11.15 8.98 29.58
C GLU A 246 11.04 9.15 31.10
N HIS A 247 11.20 10.37 31.61
CA HIS A 247 11.20 10.63 33.04
C HIS A 247 9.80 10.83 33.66
N HIS A 248 8.87 11.43 32.90
CA HIS A 248 7.55 11.81 33.42
C HIS A 248 6.42 10.85 33.06
N THR A 249 6.66 9.90 32.15
CA THR A 249 5.63 8.92 31.81
C THR A 249 5.30 8.03 33.01
N PRO A 250 4.02 7.79 33.34
CA PRO A 250 3.64 7.04 34.54
C PRO A 250 3.83 5.52 34.40
N ALA A 251 4.07 5.02 33.18
CA ALA A 251 4.30 3.62 32.86
C ALA A 251 5.16 3.51 31.57
N PRO A 252 5.83 2.37 31.32
CA PRO A 252 6.48 2.13 30.04
C PRO A 252 5.52 2.31 28.87
N LEU A 253 6.07 2.79 27.76
CA LEU A 253 5.34 2.94 26.50
C LEU A 253 5.01 1.55 25.93
N SER A 254 3.93 1.48 25.14
CA SER A 254 3.30 0.24 24.69
C SER A 254 3.89 -0.29 23.37
N ASN A 255 5.22 -0.35 23.30
CA ASN A 255 5.97 -0.72 22.10
C ASN A 255 5.52 0.04 20.84
N CYS A 256 5.20 1.33 21.02
CA CYS A 256 4.53 2.13 20.01
C CYS A 256 5.45 2.54 18.85
N LEU A 257 4.84 2.84 17.71
CA LEU A 257 5.49 3.61 16.65
C LEU A 257 5.24 5.09 16.90
N VAL A 258 6.31 5.86 17.10
CA VAL A 258 6.27 7.31 17.27
C VAL A 258 6.63 7.98 15.94
N TRP A 259 5.64 8.56 15.29
CA TRP A 259 5.76 9.36 14.07
C TRP A 259 6.07 10.82 14.44
N MET A 260 7.36 11.13 14.60
CA MET A 260 7.85 12.46 14.95
C MET A 260 8.39 13.18 13.70
N ALA A 261 7.49 13.42 12.75
CA ALA A 261 7.73 14.12 11.50
C ALA A 261 7.90 15.65 11.65
N ILE A 262 8.63 16.08 12.68
CA ILE A 262 8.87 17.49 12.98
C ILE A 262 10.20 17.97 12.41
N CYS A 263 10.28 19.26 12.10
CA CYS A 263 11.51 19.91 11.65
C CYS A 263 12.69 19.63 12.60
N GLU A 264 13.82 19.15 12.06
CA GLU A 264 15.05 18.92 12.83
C GLU A 264 14.91 17.87 13.96
N GLY A 265 13.86 17.04 13.95
CA GLY A 265 13.56 16.06 15.00
C GLY A 265 14.64 14.99 15.23
N MET A 266 15.49 14.74 14.23
CA MET A 266 16.62 13.79 14.26
C MET A 266 17.90 14.41 13.70
N LYS A 267 18.11 15.72 13.91
CA LYS A 267 19.29 16.42 13.40
C LYS A 267 20.59 15.87 13.99
N ARG A 268 21.67 15.90 13.19
CA ARG A 268 23.01 15.45 13.58
C ARG A 268 23.49 15.97 14.92
N SER A 269 23.27 17.25 15.19
CA SER A 269 23.68 17.91 16.43
C SER A 269 22.94 17.40 17.67
N GLY A 270 21.70 16.91 17.52
CA GLY A 270 20.94 16.28 18.58
C GLY A 270 21.35 14.83 18.89
N GLN A 271 22.18 14.21 18.04
CA GLN A 271 22.76 12.87 18.21
C GLN A 271 21.72 11.76 18.48
N GLY A 272 20.49 11.92 17.98
CA GLY A 272 19.40 10.97 18.20
C GLY A 272 18.93 10.88 19.67
N THR A 273 19.26 11.86 20.51
CA THR A 273 18.97 11.83 21.97
C THR A 273 17.48 11.60 22.26
N THR A 274 16.60 12.29 21.53
CA THR A 274 15.15 12.18 21.66
C THR A 274 14.65 10.79 21.28
N GLY A 275 15.03 10.29 20.10
CA GLY A 275 14.68 8.94 19.68
C GLY A 275 15.18 7.88 20.66
N ALA A 276 16.44 7.98 21.07
CA ALA A 276 17.03 7.04 22.03
C ALA A 276 16.31 7.05 23.39
N ALA A 277 15.84 8.21 23.86
CA ALA A 277 15.08 8.31 25.10
C ALA A 277 13.68 7.72 24.97
N LEU A 278 12.99 7.94 23.86
CA LEU A 278 11.69 7.33 23.57
C LEU A 278 11.79 5.79 23.48
N LEU A 279 12.83 5.27 22.82
CA LEU A 279 13.09 3.82 22.78
C LEU A 279 13.33 3.24 24.18
N ARG A 280 14.11 3.93 25.03
CA ARG A 280 14.29 3.52 26.44
C ARG A 280 13.02 3.60 27.27
N ALA A 281 12.14 4.55 26.97
CA ALA A 281 10.85 4.69 27.61
C ALA A 281 9.89 3.55 27.21
N GLY A 282 10.15 2.86 26.10
CA GLY A 282 9.38 1.69 25.64
C GLY A 282 8.73 1.84 24.26
N ALA A 283 9.10 2.86 23.48
CA ALA A 283 8.71 2.90 22.06
C ALA A 283 9.44 1.78 21.29
N GLY A 284 8.76 1.16 20.32
CA GLY A 284 9.36 0.16 19.44
C GLY A 284 10.10 0.81 18.26
N VAL A 285 9.55 1.90 17.74
CA VAL A 285 10.08 2.62 16.58
C VAL A 285 9.88 4.11 16.76
N VAL A 286 10.87 4.91 16.36
CA VAL A 286 10.77 6.38 16.29
C VAL A 286 11.19 6.85 14.91
N TYR A 287 10.30 7.55 14.23
CA TYR A 287 10.53 8.19 12.94
C TYR A 287 10.75 9.70 13.11
N GLY A 288 11.63 10.32 12.30
CA GLY A 288 11.73 11.78 12.21
C GLY A 288 12.73 12.26 11.15
N TYR A 289 13.01 13.57 11.09
CA TYR A 289 13.83 14.16 10.02
C TYR A 289 15.16 14.73 10.48
N SER A 290 16.19 14.60 9.64
CA SER A 290 17.51 15.19 9.91
C SER A 290 17.56 16.71 9.76
N GLN A 291 16.64 17.33 9.02
CA GLN A 291 16.57 18.78 8.80
C GLN A 291 15.12 19.28 8.87
N SER A 292 14.90 20.56 8.57
CA SER A 292 13.56 21.12 8.41
C SER A 292 12.87 20.50 7.20
N VAL A 293 11.62 20.10 7.38
CA VAL A 293 10.75 19.52 6.36
C VAL A 293 9.52 20.40 6.17
N THR A 294 8.96 20.40 4.96
CA THR A 294 7.67 21.01 4.65
C THR A 294 6.54 20.02 4.84
N PHE A 295 5.36 20.51 5.22
CA PHE A 295 4.16 19.68 5.34
C PHE A 295 3.84 18.95 4.04
N ALA A 296 3.92 19.62 2.90
CA ALA A 296 3.67 19.00 1.60
C ALA A 296 4.64 17.83 1.32
N GLY A 297 5.92 17.97 1.65
CA GLY A 297 6.89 16.90 1.46
C GLY A 297 6.62 15.70 2.37
N ASP A 298 6.29 15.97 3.63
CA ASP A 298 6.02 14.95 4.63
C ASP A 298 4.67 14.24 4.43
N TYR A 299 3.63 14.92 3.96
CA TYR A 299 2.31 14.32 3.71
C TYR A 299 2.34 13.22 2.66
N VAL A 300 3.17 13.39 1.64
CA VAL A 300 3.36 12.38 0.59
C VAL A 300 4.01 11.11 1.17
N TYR A 301 4.99 11.28 2.06
CA TYR A 301 5.61 10.17 2.76
C TYR A 301 4.67 9.49 3.76
N GLU A 302 3.95 10.29 4.54
CA GLU A 302 2.93 9.85 5.49
C GLU A 302 1.87 8.99 4.80
N GLU A 303 1.32 9.44 3.67
CA GLU A 303 0.30 8.71 2.92
C GLU A 303 0.81 7.33 2.45
N THR A 304 1.94 7.26 1.72
CA THR A 304 2.49 5.98 1.26
C THR A 304 2.82 5.06 2.44
N PHE A 305 3.49 5.57 3.47
CA PHE A 305 3.91 4.78 4.61
C PHE A 305 2.72 4.19 5.35
N TRP A 306 1.74 5.02 5.72
CA TRP A 306 0.62 4.56 6.52
C TRP A 306 -0.38 3.72 5.75
N ASN A 307 -0.57 3.95 4.45
CA ASN A 307 -1.40 3.04 3.64
C ASN A 307 -0.86 1.60 3.68
N LEU A 308 0.46 1.42 3.62
CA LEU A 308 1.10 0.10 3.75
C LEU A 308 1.07 -0.44 5.18
N MET A 309 1.25 0.41 6.19
CA MET A 309 1.21 -0.03 7.60
C MET A 309 -0.21 -0.40 8.06
N LYS A 310 -1.23 0.29 7.55
CA LYS A 310 -2.65 0.03 7.86
C LYS A 310 -3.21 -1.14 7.08
N ASP A 311 -2.55 -1.57 6.00
CA ASP A 311 -2.93 -2.75 5.24
C ASP A 311 -2.96 -3.98 6.16
N PHE A 312 -4.16 -4.32 6.62
CA PHE A 312 -4.42 -5.46 7.51
C PHE A 312 -4.14 -6.80 6.82
N GLU A 313 -4.17 -6.75 5.50
CA GLU A 313 -4.33 -7.84 4.57
C GLU A 313 -2.97 -8.30 4.02
N ASN A 314 -2.07 -7.34 3.77
CA ASN A 314 -0.65 -7.54 3.52
C ASN A 314 0.18 -6.60 4.41
N PRO A 315 0.32 -6.92 5.72
CA PRO A 315 0.88 -5.96 6.65
C PRO A 315 2.36 -5.76 6.42
N ALA A 316 2.74 -4.54 6.05
CA ALA A 316 4.13 -4.15 5.87
C ALA A 316 4.88 -4.09 7.20
N THR A 317 6.18 -4.39 7.15
CA THR A 317 7.15 -3.93 8.14
C THR A 317 7.44 -2.44 7.95
N VAL A 318 7.91 -1.79 9.01
CA VAL A 318 8.45 -0.42 8.91
C VAL A 318 9.56 -0.33 7.85
N ALA A 319 10.41 -1.34 7.72
CA ALA A 319 11.44 -1.38 6.68
C ALA A 319 10.85 -1.39 5.27
N GLU A 320 9.84 -2.22 5.01
CA GLU A 320 9.15 -2.31 3.70
C GLU A 320 8.40 -1.00 3.38
N ALA A 321 7.62 -0.49 4.34
CA ALA A 321 6.87 0.76 4.16
C ALA A 321 7.80 1.96 3.93
N PHE A 322 8.92 2.03 4.68
CA PHE A 322 9.93 3.07 4.49
C PHE A 322 10.64 2.96 3.14
N ALA A 323 10.99 1.74 2.72
CA ALA A 323 11.65 1.53 1.43
C ALA A 323 10.76 1.97 0.27
N GLN A 324 9.48 1.56 0.27
CA GLN A 324 8.50 1.95 -0.75
C GLN A 324 8.30 3.47 -0.78
N MET A 325 8.12 4.09 0.38
CA MET A 325 7.99 5.54 0.54
C MET A 325 9.16 6.32 -0.06
N VAL A 326 10.41 5.86 0.17
CA VAL A 326 11.61 6.51 -0.37
C VAL A 326 11.82 6.21 -1.86
N GLU A 327 11.47 5.01 -2.31
CA GLU A 327 11.56 4.60 -3.72
C GLU A 327 10.61 5.42 -4.61
N GLU A 328 9.35 5.57 -4.16
CA GLU A 328 8.31 6.27 -4.91
C GLU A 328 8.60 7.77 -5.04
N HIS A 329 9.06 8.40 -3.96
CA HIS A 329 9.08 9.87 -3.87
C HIS A 329 10.48 10.49 -3.84
N GLY A 330 11.54 9.68 -3.77
CA GLY A 330 12.92 10.19 -3.65
C GLY A 330 13.10 11.02 -2.38
N ILE A 331 13.87 12.13 -2.40
CA ILE A 331 13.93 13.09 -1.29
C ILE A 331 12.78 14.10 -1.49
N CYS A 332 11.67 13.87 -0.79
CA CYS A 332 10.45 14.66 -0.91
C CYS A 332 10.49 15.88 0.02
N ASP A 333 11.18 16.95 -0.40
CA ASP A 333 11.10 18.26 0.28
C ASP A 333 11.70 19.39 -0.59
N PRO A 334 11.07 20.59 -0.68
CA PRO A 334 11.59 21.73 -1.44
C PRO A 334 12.96 22.23 -0.96
N TYR A 335 13.33 22.00 0.31
CA TYR A 335 14.66 22.34 0.82
C TYR A 335 15.74 21.33 0.38
N GLY A 336 15.33 20.12 -0.06
CA GLY A 336 16.20 19.11 -0.68
C GLY A 336 17.25 18.49 0.24
N ASN A 337 17.09 18.63 1.56
CA ASN A 337 18.08 18.18 2.54
C ASN A 337 17.50 17.53 3.80
N ALA A 338 16.18 17.37 3.90
CA ALA A 338 15.52 16.64 4.98
C ALA A 338 15.49 15.16 4.65
N TYR A 339 16.30 14.36 5.36
CA TYR A 339 16.29 12.91 5.22
C TYR A 339 15.42 12.28 6.30
N PRO A 340 14.50 11.37 5.94
CA PRO A 340 13.74 10.62 6.91
C PRO A 340 14.66 9.62 7.62
N ILE A 341 14.48 9.47 8.93
CA ILE A 341 15.29 8.64 9.82
C ILE A 341 14.36 7.78 10.66
N VAL A 342 14.68 6.48 10.73
CA VAL A 342 14.04 5.52 11.63
C VAL A 342 15.06 5.09 12.69
N MET A 343 14.64 5.10 13.95
CA MET A 343 15.36 4.48 15.05
C MET A 343 14.52 3.36 15.67
N SER A 344 15.14 2.23 15.94
CA SER A 344 14.53 1.03 16.55
C SER A 344 15.58 0.28 17.39
N ASP A 345 15.23 -0.91 17.89
CA ASP A 345 16.19 -1.81 18.54
C ASP A 345 17.29 -2.33 17.59
N VAL A 346 16.97 -2.40 16.29
CA VAL A 346 17.88 -2.84 15.22
C VAL A 346 18.41 -1.69 14.35
N ASP A 347 17.78 -0.52 14.40
CA ASP A 347 18.19 0.68 13.66
C ASP A 347 18.72 1.75 14.63
N ALA A 348 20.04 1.78 14.81
CA ALA A 348 20.69 2.83 15.59
C ALA A 348 20.65 4.18 14.86
N PHE A 349 20.80 5.28 15.62
CA PHE A 349 20.95 6.61 15.02
C PHE A 349 22.10 6.61 14.00
N PRO A 350 21.86 7.04 12.74
CA PRO A 350 22.84 6.89 11.67
C PRO A 350 24.08 7.75 11.92
N ALA A 351 25.26 7.23 11.56
CA ALA A 351 26.52 7.98 11.66
C ALA A 351 26.51 9.25 10.80
N ASN A 352 25.75 9.24 9.70
CA ASN A 352 25.45 10.40 8.88
C ASN A 352 23.93 10.54 8.70
N PRO A 353 23.24 11.30 9.54
CA PRO A 353 21.79 11.52 9.43
C PRO A 353 21.40 12.37 8.22
N ASP A 354 22.34 13.08 7.61
CA ASP A 354 22.10 13.89 6.40
C ASP A 354 22.33 13.06 5.11
N SER A 355 21.95 11.78 5.13
CA SER A 355 22.00 10.88 3.98
C SER A 355 20.96 9.77 4.11
N ALA A 356 20.62 9.13 2.98
CA ALA A 356 19.67 8.02 2.93
C ALA A 356 20.04 6.92 3.94
N GLN A 357 19.03 6.42 4.65
CA GLN A 357 19.15 5.32 5.61
C GLN A 357 18.57 4.05 5.00
N THR A 358 19.25 2.92 5.22
CA THR A 358 18.64 1.60 5.07
C THR A 358 18.02 1.20 6.41
N VAL A 359 16.71 0.98 6.42
CA VAL A 359 15.93 0.64 7.61
C VAL A 359 15.73 -0.88 7.66
N ASN A 360 15.90 -1.48 8.84
CA ASN A 360 15.82 -2.94 9.05
C ASN A 360 14.72 -3.34 10.02
N SER A 361 14.03 -2.39 10.64
CA SER A 361 12.94 -2.64 11.58
C SER A 361 11.85 -3.53 10.98
N THR A 362 11.64 -4.69 11.59
CA THR A 362 10.58 -5.63 11.23
C THR A 362 9.27 -5.37 12.00
N TRP A 363 9.18 -4.24 12.69
CA TRP A 363 7.98 -3.84 13.43
C TRP A 363 6.80 -3.74 12.46
N LYS A 364 5.65 -4.32 12.81
CA LYS A 364 4.39 -4.23 12.07
C LYS A 364 3.26 -3.79 12.98
N LEU A 365 2.30 -3.07 12.41
CA LEU A 365 1.07 -2.77 13.11
C LEU A 365 0.27 -4.05 13.36
N TRP A 366 0.17 -4.92 12.34
CA TRP A 366 -0.67 -6.12 12.34
C TRP A 366 0.08 -7.44 12.42
N GLY A 367 -0.51 -8.39 13.14
CA GLY A 367 -0.05 -9.77 13.30
C GLY A 367 -0.21 -10.61 12.04
N SER A 368 0.41 -11.78 12.04
CA SER A 368 0.06 -12.85 11.09
C SER A 368 -1.23 -13.50 11.60
N PHE A 369 -2.32 -13.37 10.85
CA PHE A 369 -3.60 -14.01 11.22
C PHE A 369 -3.60 -15.50 10.88
N PRO A 370 -4.31 -16.33 11.65
CA PRO A 370 -4.79 -17.60 11.11
C PRO A 370 -5.63 -17.27 9.89
N LEU A 371 -5.27 -17.88 8.77
CA LEU A 371 -6.02 -17.79 7.54
C LEU A 371 -7.42 -18.37 7.78
N VAL A 372 -8.44 -17.54 7.58
CA VAL A 372 -9.85 -17.91 7.55
C VAL A 372 -10.25 -17.88 6.09
N ASP A 373 -10.37 -19.08 5.53
CA ASP A 373 -10.80 -19.30 4.16
C ASP A 373 -12.20 -18.70 3.94
N LEU A 374 -12.35 -18.02 2.81
CA LEU A 374 -13.67 -17.63 2.34
C LEU A 374 -14.42 -18.89 1.89
N THR A 375 -15.70 -18.98 2.25
CA THR A 375 -16.56 -20.13 1.86
C THR A 375 -17.72 -19.71 0.94
N GLY A 376 -17.95 -18.40 0.81
CA GLY A 376 -18.92 -17.83 -0.11
C GLY A 376 -18.85 -16.30 -0.08
N PHE A 377 -19.38 -15.67 -1.12
CA PHE A 377 -19.47 -14.23 -1.23
C PHE A 377 -20.69 -13.82 -2.08
N SER A 378 -21.01 -12.53 -2.07
CA SER A 378 -22.04 -11.96 -2.94
C SER A 378 -21.76 -10.49 -3.24
N LEU A 379 -22.13 -10.02 -4.42
CA LEU A 379 -22.07 -8.60 -4.78
C LEU A 379 -23.36 -7.87 -4.36
N ASP A 380 -23.23 -6.61 -3.98
CA ASP A 380 -24.36 -5.76 -3.57
C ASP A 380 -25.25 -5.33 -4.75
N ILE A 381 -24.69 -5.32 -5.97
CA ILE A 381 -25.40 -5.10 -7.22
C ILE A 381 -25.09 -6.20 -8.23
N THR A 382 -26.03 -6.47 -9.14
CA THR A 382 -25.88 -7.42 -10.27
C THR A 382 -26.00 -6.74 -11.63
N SER A 383 -26.33 -5.44 -11.65
CA SER A 383 -26.45 -4.66 -12.88
C SER A 383 -26.27 -3.17 -12.61
N ALA A 384 -25.73 -2.43 -13.58
CA ALA A 384 -25.60 -0.98 -13.53
C ALA A 384 -25.85 -0.33 -14.89
N ASP A 385 -26.69 0.71 -14.92
CA ASP A 385 -26.85 1.62 -16.05
C ASP A 385 -26.09 2.91 -15.73
N ILE A 386 -24.99 3.18 -16.44
CA ILE A 386 -24.13 4.34 -16.20
C ILE A 386 -23.91 5.15 -17.47
N LYS A 387 -23.53 6.42 -17.31
CA LYS A 387 -23.06 7.23 -18.44
C LYS A 387 -21.54 7.13 -18.57
N MET A 388 -21.02 7.39 -19.76
CA MET A 388 -19.58 7.57 -19.96
C MET A 388 -19.00 8.62 -18.99
N ALA A 389 -17.78 8.38 -18.48
CA ALA A 389 -17.08 9.14 -17.44
C ALA A 389 -17.71 9.09 -16.03
N GLN A 390 -18.80 8.34 -15.83
CA GLN A 390 -19.38 8.15 -14.51
C GLN A 390 -18.94 6.81 -13.92
N THR A 391 -18.94 6.76 -12.59
CA THR A 391 -18.51 5.59 -11.84
C THR A 391 -19.65 5.02 -11.00
N VAL A 392 -19.58 3.72 -10.73
CA VAL A 392 -20.44 3.02 -9.77
C VAL A 392 -19.58 2.12 -8.90
N ASN A 393 -19.87 2.09 -7.60
CA ASN A 393 -19.19 1.19 -6.67
C ASN A 393 -19.90 -0.16 -6.64
N VAL A 394 -19.12 -1.22 -6.61
CA VAL A 394 -19.58 -2.58 -6.31
C VAL A 394 -18.89 -3.03 -5.02
N ASN A 395 -19.70 -3.50 -4.07
CA ASN A 395 -19.22 -4.02 -2.79
C ASN A 395 -19.52 -5.51 -2.67
N MET A 396 -18.56 -6.25 -2.14
CA MET A 396 -18.64 -7.69 -1.90
C MET A 396 -18.88 -7.95 -0.41
N SER A 397 -19.85 -8.82 -0.11
CA SER A 397 -20.09 -9.35 1.23
C SER A 397 -19.46 -10.75 1.37
N LEU A 398 -18.85 -11.03 2.52
CA LEU A 398 -18.08 -12.26 2.78
C LEU A 398 -18.85 -13.27 3.65
N VAL A 399 -18.60 -14.57 3.43
CA VAL A 399 -19.07 -15.67 4.28
C VAL A 399 -17.92 -16.64 4.56
N PRO A 400 -17.45 -16.78 5.82
CA PRO A 400 -17.82 -15.96 6.97
C PRO A 400 -17.34 -14.50 6.83
N GLU A 401 -17.96 -13.58 7.56
CA GLU A 401 -17.66 -12.14 7.49
C GLU A 401 -16.20 -11.80 7.83
N ASN A 402 -15.53 -12.66 8.61
CA ASN A 402 -14.14 -12.50 9.02
C ASN A 402 -13.13 -13.30 8.16
N ALA A 403 -13.54 -13.81 7.00
CA ALA A 403 -12.62 -14.43 6.06
C ALA A 403 -11.53 -13.42 5.66
N ASN A 404 -10.29 -13.88 5.60
CA ASN A 404 -9.11 -13.06 5.31
C ASN A 404 -8.09 -13.79 4.42
N ASN A 405 -8.40 -15.03 4.03
CA ASN A 405 -7.64 -15.81 3.08
C ASN A 405 -8.43 -15.97 1.78
N TYR A 406 -8.34 -14.96 0.93
CA TYR A 406 -8.88 -14.99 -0.43
C TYR A 406 -8.24 -13.88 -1.27
N VAL A 407 -8.29 -14.02 -2.58
CA VAL A 407 -7.90 -13.01 -3.58
C VAL A 407 -9.10 -12.73 -4.47
N THR A 408 -9.33 -11.46 -4.78
CA THR A 408 -10.35 -11.02 -5.74
C THR A 408 -9.68 -10.59 -7.03
N THR A 409 -10.17 -11.11 -8.15
CA THR A 409 -9.77 -10.70 -9.50
C THR A 409 -11.00 -10.12 -10.18
N TRP A 410 -10.87 -8.87 -10.63
CA TRP A 410 -11.92 -8.17 -11.36
C TRP A 410 -11.52 -8.04 -12.83
N THR A 411 -12.41 -8.40 -13.73
CA THR A 411 -12.19 -8.27 -15.18
C THR A 411 -13.40 -7.65 -15.86
N SER A 412 -13.15 -6.93 -16.95
CA SER A 412 -14.19 -6.50 -17.87
C SER A 412 -14.16 -7.36 -19.13
N ALA A 413 -15.32 -7.81 -19.59
CA ALA A 413 -15.44 -8.50 -20.87
C ALA A 413 -15.20 -7.56 -22.08
N ASP A 414 -15.33 -6.24 -21.89
CA ASP A 414 -15.07 -5.23 -22.92
C ASP A 414 -14.72 -3.88 -22.28
N GLU A 415 -13.43 -3.61 -22.14
CA GLU A 415 -12.88 -2.36 -21.59
C GLU A 415 -13.17 -1.13 -22.47
N SER A 416 -13.56 -1.33 -23.74
CA SER A 416 -14.03 -0.22 -24.58
C SER A 416 -15.43 0.27 -24.19
N VAL A 417 -16.17 -0.53 -23.40
CA VAL A 417 -17.48 -0.16 -22.84
C VAL A 417 -17.34 0.27 -21.38
N ALA A 418 -16.72 -0.53 -20.52
CA ALA A 418 -16.49 -0.21 -19.11
C ALA A 418 -15.23 -0.87 -18.58
N ILE A 419 -14.50 -0.18 -17.69
CA ILE A 419 -13.36 -0.73 -16.95
C ILE A 419 -13.76 -0.94 -15.49
N VAL A 420 -13.02 -1.80 -14.79
CA VAL A 420 -13.19 -2.08 -13.37
C VAL A 420 -11.85 -2.04 -12.66
N GLU A 421 -11.79 -1.31 -11.56
CA GLU A 421 -10.57 -1.17 -10.76
C GLU A 421 -10.87 -1.53 -9.30
N PRO A 422 -10.05 -2.37 -8.65
CA PRO A 422 -10.13 -2.57 -7.21
C PRO A 422 -9.96 -1.24 -6.47
N TYR A 423 -10.74 -1.02 -5.42
CA TYR A 423 -10.59 0.17 -4.59
C TYR A 423 -9.33 0.02 -3.72
N ALA A 424 -8.39 0.96 -3.84
CA ALA A 424 -7.17 0.98 -3.05
C ALA A 424 -7.49 0.84 -1.54
N GLY A 425 -6.85 -0.13 -0.88
CA GLY A 425 -7.08 -0.43 0.54
C GLY A 425 -8.35 -1.24 0.84
N SER A 426 -9.00 -1.87 -0.15
CA SER A 426 -10.14 -2.79 0.08
C SER A 426 -10.14 -4.00 -0.86
N ARG A 427 -10.08 -5.24 -0.31
CA ARG A 427 -10.34 -6.48 -1.06
C ARG A 427 -11.80 -6.71 -1.44
N CYS A 428 -12.72 -5.94 -0.87
CA CYS A 428 -14.17 -6.16 -1.01
C CYS A 428 -14.87 -5.09 -1.85
N ARG A 429 -14.14 -4.19 -2.50
CA ARG A 429 -14.76 -3.11 -3.28
C ARG A 429 -14.03 -2.90 -4.59
N ALA A 430 -14.80 -2.68 -5.65
CA ALA A 430 -14.31 -2.23 -6.93
C ALA A 430 -15.12 -1.02 -7.42
N VAL A 431 -14.50 -0.23 -8.30
CA VAL A 431 -15.11 0.92 -8.97
C VAL A 431 -15.22 0.57 -10.44
N ILE A 432 -16.44 0.61 -10.98
CA ILE A 432 -16.69 0.45 -12.41
C ILE A 432 -16.82 1.83 -13.04
N THR A 433 -16.08 2.09 -14.11
CA THR A 433 -16.11 3.36 -14.86
C THR A 433 -16.63 3.12 -16.27
N GLY A 434 -17.62 3.92 -16.70
CA GLY A 434 -18.17 3.84 -18.05
C GLY A 434 -17.23 4.50 -19.07
N MET A 435 -16.79 3.76 -20.08
CA MET A 435 -15.76 4.20 -21.04
C MET A 435 -16.30 4.48 -22.44
N GLY A 436 -17.32 3.75 -22.90
CA GLY A 436 -17.87 3.89 -24.25
C GLY A 436 -19.26 3.26 -24.35
N ARG A 437 -20.02 3.61 -25.40
CA ARG A 437 -21.37 3.08 -25.58
C ARG A 437 -21.35 1.56 -25.73
N GLY A 438 -22.18 0.86 -24.97
CA GLY A 438 -22.41 -0.57 -25.17
C GLY A 438 -22.97 -1.26 -23.94
N GLU A 439 -23.02 -2.58 -24.01
CA GLU A 439 -23.29 -3.46 -22.88
C GLU A 439 -22.08 -4.37 -22.70
N THR A 440 -21.63 -4.56 -21.47
CA THR A 440 -20.52 -5.46 -21.12
C THR A 440 -20.80 -6.15 -19.78
N GLU A 441 -20.01 -7.16 -19.46
CA GLU A 441 -20.09 -7.88 -18.19
C GLU A 441 -18.79 -7.67 -17.40
N ILE A 442 -18.93 -7.27 -16.14
CA ILE A 442 -17.82 -7.22 -15.18
C ILE A 442 -17.87 -8.50 -14.35
N THR A 443 -16.75 -9.22 -14.28
CA THR A 443 -16.64 -10.47 -13.52
C THR A 443 -15.78 -10.28 -12.30
N CYS A 444 -16.27 -10.73 -11.15
CA CYS A 444 -15.51 -10.88 -9.90
C CYS A 444 -15.24 -12.36 -9.66
N SER A 445 -13.98 -12.77 -9.75
CA SER A 445 -13.52 -14.12 -9.41
C SER A 445 -12.87 -14.09 -8.03
N VAL A 446 -13.22 -15.04 -7.17
CA VAL A 446 -12.62 -15.15 -5.83
C VAL A 446 -11.90 -16.47 -5.71
N SER A 447 -10.61 -16.42 -5.37
CA SER A 447 -9.79 -17.61 -5.09
C SER A 447 -9.38 -17.68 -3.63
N VAL A 448 -9.18 -18.91 -3.13
CA VAL A 448 -8.69 -19.22 -1.79
C VAL A 448 -7.58 -20.25 -1.96
N ASN A 449 -6.38 -19.94 -1.46
CA ASN A 449 -5.19 -20.80 -1.64
C ASN A 449 -4.91 -21.15 -3.12
N GLY A 450 -5.08 -20.20 -4.04
CA GLY A 450 -4.90 -20.38 -5.49
C GLY A 450 -6.16 -20.87 -6.21
N SER A 451 -7.00 -21.67 -5.56
CA SER A 451 -8.21 -22.23 -6.21
C SER A 451 -9.39 -21.25 -6.22
N ILE A 452 -10.00 -21.04 -7.39
CA ILE A 452 -11.24 -20.26 -7.53
C ILE A 452 -12.39 -20.97 -6.80
N ILE A 453 -13.00 -20.29 -5.82
CA ILE A 453 -14.15 -20.80 -5.05
C ILE A 453 -15.50 -20.31 -5.58
N GLY A 454 -15.51 -19.28 -6.42
CA GLY A 454 -16.71 -18.76 -7.04
C GLY A 454 -16.47 -17.53 -7.91
N THR A 455 -17.47 -17.23 -8.75
CA THR A 455 -17.49 -16.10 -9.67
C THR A 455 -18.87 -15.45 -9.64
N GLU A 456 -18.92 -14.13 -9.56
CA GLU A 456 -20.16 -13.33 -9.66
C GLU A 456 -20.01 -12.27 -10.74
N THR A 457 -21.10 -11.90 -11.41
CA THR A 457 -21.06 -10.94 -12.52
C THR A 457 -21.98 -9.74 -12.31
N VAL A 458 -21.60 -8.60 -12.90
CA VAL A 458 -22.39 -7.37 -12.97
C VAL A 458 -22.58 -7.01 -14.44
N SER A 459 -23.82 -7.00 -14.90
CA SER A 459 -24.14 -6.53 -16.25
C SER A 459 -24.13 -5.00 -16.30
N VAL A 460 -23.28 -4.41 -17.14
CA VAL A 460 -23.10 -2.96 -17.23
C VAL A 460 -23.57 -2.46 -18.60
N SER A 461 -24.41 -1.43 -18.58
CA SER A 461 -24.87 -0.72 -19.77
C SER A 461 -24.39 0.73 -19.71
N VAL A 462 -23.69 1.16 -20.75
CA VAL A 462 -23.06 2.47 -20.81
C VAL A 462 -23.62 3.29 -21.97
N THR A 463 -23.98 4.53 -21.69
CA THR A 463 -24.48 5.49 -22.69
C THR A 463 -23.68 6.80 -22.69
N PRO A 464 -23.47 7.45 -23.85
CA PRO A 464 -22.81 8.74 -23.90
C PRO A 464 -23.72 9.87 -23.41
N ASP A 465 -23.13 11.04 -23.17
CA ASP A 465 -23.91 12.26 -23.04
C ASP A 465 -24.20 12.86 -24.41
N GLU A 466 -25.42 12.62 -24.90
CA GLU A 466 -25.91 13.05 -26.21
C GLU A 466 -25.89 14.59 -26.39
N THR A 467 -25.72 15.37 -25.32
CA THR A 467 -25.69 16.84 -25.40
C THR A 467 -24.30 17.41 -25.71
N LEU A 468 -23.24 16.62 -25.56
CA LEU A 468 -21.85 17.09 -25.72
C LEU A 468 -21.32 16.92 -27.13
N ALA A 469 -21.82 15.96 -27.90
CA ALA A 469 -21.25 15.59 -29.19
C ALA A 469 -21.14 16.79 -30.17
N GLU A 470 -22.16 17.63 -30.26
CA GLU A 470 -22.17 18.82 -31.14
C GLU A 470 -21.20 19.92 -30.68
N ALA A 471 -20.92 19.99 -29.38
CA ALA A 471 -20.10 21.04 -28.76
C ALA A 471 -18.61 20.71 -28.69
N VAL A 472 -18.26 19.42 -28.82
CA VAL A 472 -16.90 18.92 -28.64
C VAL A 472 -16.29 18.49 -29.98
N ASN A 473 -17.07 17.84 -30.86
CA ASN A 473 -16.55 17.38 -32.14
C ASN A 473 -16.21 18.56 -33.06
N VAL A 474 -15.19 18.35 -33.90
CA VAL A 474 -15.01 19.13 -35.13
C VAL A 474 -16.25 19.01 -36.03
N GLU A 475 -16.50 20.00 -36.89
CA GLU A 475 -17.61 19.95 -37.86
C GLU A 475 -17.57 18.64 -38.69
N GLY A 476 -18.65 17.85 -38.61
CA GLY A 476 -18.76 16.54 -39.27
C GLY A 476 -18.14 15.37 -38.50
N GLY A 477 -17.58 15.60 -37.32
CA GLY A 477 -17.13 14.56 -36.39
C GLY A 477 -18.28 13.75 -35.81
N SER A 478 -17.96 12.58 -35.26
CA SER A 478 -18.93 11.61 -34.73
C SER A 478 -18.47 10.90 -33.47
N LEU A 479 -17.47 11.45 -32.77
CA LEU A 479 -17.01 10.88 -31.51
C LEU A 479 -18.06 11.06 -30.43
N GLU A 480 -18.15 10.07 -29.55
CA GLU A 480 -19.04 10.06 -28.40
C GLU A 480 -18.27 10.51 -27.15
N PHE A 481 -18.96 11.24 -26.27
CA PHE A 481 -18.34 11.83 -25.09
C PHE A 481 -19.16 11.56 -23.83
N GLY A 482 -18.44 11.42 -22.72
CA GLY A 482 -18.98 11.31 -21.37
C GLY A 482 -18.54 12.47 -20.49
N THR A 483 -19.25 12.69 -19.39
CA THR A 483 -18.91 13.72 -18.41
C THR A 483 -19.30 13.29 -17.00
N SER A 484 -18.54 13.74 -16.00
CA SER A 484 -18.78 13.39 -14.60
C SER A 484 -20.16 13.90 -14.10
N ALA A 485 -20.68 13.29 -13.03
CA ALA A 485 -22.09 13.48 -12.64
C ALA A 485 -22.39 14.78 -11.87
N GLU A 486 -21.59 15.14 -10.87
CA GLU A 486 -21.87 16.26 -9.95
C GLU A 486 -21.29 17.60 -10.46
N TYR A 487 -20.11 17.53 -11.10
CA TYR A 487 -19.46 18.62 -11.81
C TYR A 487 -19.12 18.11 -13.20
N SER A 488 -19.38 18.90 -14.24
CA SER A 488 -19.36 18.39 -15.61
C SER A 488 -18.93 19.44 -16.61
N PHE A 489 -18.47 18.95 -17.76
CA PHE A 489 -18.49 19.70 -19.00
C PHE A 489 -19.93 19.77 -19.52
N VAL A 490 -20.36 20.98 -19.88
CA VAL A 490 -21.68 21.25 -20.45
C VAL A 490 -21.55 22.06 -21.75
N PRO A 491 -22.44 21.88 -22.72
CA PRO A 491 -22.44 22.66 -23.95
C PRO A 491 -22.83 24.13 -23.68
N VAL A 492 -21.99 25.07 -24.13
CA VAL A 492 -22.20 26.52 -23.96
C VAL A 492 -21.97 27.23 -25.29
N ALA A 493 -22.89 28.12 -25.68
CA ALA A 493 -22.69 28.98 -26.84
C ALA A 493 -21.86 30.22 -26.45
N GLU A 494 -20.67 30.36 -27.03
CA GLU A 494 -19.80 31.53 -26.86
C GLU A 494 -19.47 32.15 -28.24
N GLY A 495 -20.13 33.27 -28.56
CA GLY A 495 -20.03 33.89 -29.89
C GLY A 495 -20.73 33.04 -30.96
N ASP A 496 -19.99 32.67 -32.00
CA ASP A 496 -20.46 31.80 -33.09
C ASP A 496 -20.08 30.31 -32.89
N ARG A 497 -19.46 29.96 -31.74
CA ARG A 497 -19.05 28.57 -31.41
C ARG A 497 -19.96 27.97 -30.34
N LEU A 498 -20.24 26.67 -30.47
CA LEU A 498 -20.76 25.84 -29.40
C LEU A 498 -19.58 25.05 -28.82
N ILE A 499 -19.31 25.21 -27.53
CA ILE A 499 -18.10 24.64 -26.88
C ILE A 499 -18.51 23.81 -25.67
N ALA A 500 -17.70 22.82 -25.28
CA ALA A 500 -17.85 22.18 -23.99
C ALA A 500 -17.09 22.97 -22.93
N LYS A 501 -17.77 23.37 -21.85
CA LYS A 501 -17.21 24.18 -20.77
C LYS A 501 -17.53 23.57 -19.41
N THR A 502 -16.57 23.59 -18.48
CA THR A 502 -16.80 23.13 -17.11
C THR A 502 -17.79 24.01 -16.36
N ASN A 503 -18.59 23.41 -15.46
CA ASN A 503 -19.61 24.10 -14.67
C ASN A 503 -19.26 24.30 -13.19
N ASN A 504 -18.07 23.90 -12.76
CA ASN A 504 -17.58 24.00 -11.37
C ASN A 504 -16.92 25.34 -11.03
N ALA A 505 -17.25 26.40 -11.78
CA ALA A 505 -16.81 27.74 -11.47
C ALA A 505 -17.37 28.19 -10.11
N GLY A 506 -16.53 28.75 -9.24
CA GLY A 506 -16.88 29.20 -7.89
C GLY A 506 -16.95 28.09 -6.84
N MET A 507 -16.58 26.85 -7.19
CA MET A 507 -16.73 25.67 -6.33
C MET A 507 -15.36 25.06 -6.00
N GLY A 508 -14.95 25.10 -4.73
CA GLY A 508 -13.73 24.45 -4.25
C GLY A 508 -13.89 22.95 -4.00
N ASN A 509 -12.77 22.22 -4.05
CA ASN A 509 -12.65 20.77 -3.87
C ASN A 509 -13.55 19.98 -4.83
N THR A 510 -13.46 20.31 -6.12
CA THR A 510 -14.30 19.72 -7.16
C THR A 510 -13.47 19.18 -8.33
N THR A 511 -14.03 18.25 -9.08
CA THR A 511 -13.41 17.71 -10.30
C THR A 511 -14.46 17.54 -11.38
N ALA A 512 -14.24 18.17 -12.53
CA ALA A 512 -15.02 17.95 -13.73
C ALA A 512 -14.21 17.17 -14.76
N VAL A 513 -14.78 16.12 -15.34
CA VAL A 513 -14.16 15.21 -16.30
C VAL A 513 -14.95 15.20 -17.60
N LEU A 514 -14.26 15.18 -18.74
CA LEU A 514 -14.75 14.88 -20.08
C LEU A 514 -13.95 13.70 -20.61
N LEU A 515 -14.62 12.67 -21.12
CA LEU A 515 -13.98 11.42 -21.56
C LEU A 515 -14.46 11.01 -22.96
N THR A 516 -13.55 10.47 -23.76
CA THR A 516 -13.87 9.70 -24.97
C THR A 516 -12.93 8.51 -25.11
N THR A 517 -13.41 7.43 -25.72
CA THR A 517 -12.64 6.20 -25.94
C THR A 517 -12.59 5.89 -27.43
N ILE A 518 -11.39 5.68 -27.96
CA ILE A 518 -11.16 5.53 -29.41
C ILE A 518 -10.15 4.42 -29.65
N ARG A 519 -10.42 3.56 -30.64
CA ARG A 519 -9.42 2.63 -31.19
C ARG A 519 -8.61 3.35 -32.26
N MET A 520 -7.30 3.42 -32.06
CA MET A 520 -6.37 4.12 -32.94
C MET A 520 -5.34 3.13 -33.51
N ALA A 521 -4.95 3.30 -34.77
CA ALA A 521 -3.77 2.66 -35.33
C ALA A 521 -2.50 3.46 -34.99
N GLU A 522 -1.32 2.84 -35.07
CA GLU A 522 -0.05 3.56 -34.94
C GLU A 522 0.00 4.73 -35.94
N GLY A 523 0.30 5.93 -35.45
CA GLY A 523 0.37 7.14 -36.24
C GLY A 523 -0.97 7.84 -36.49
N ASP A 524 -2.10 7.25 -36.10
CA ASP A 524 -3.37 8.00 -36.04
C ASP A 524 -3.24 9.14 -35.02
N THR A 525 -4.05 10.18 -35.21
CA THR A 525 -3.99 11.39 -34.38
C THR A 525 -5.35 11.78 -33.83
N LEU A 526 -5.34 12.31 -32.60
CA LEU A 526 -6.44 13.05 -32.00
C LEU A 526 -5.99 14.50 -31.81
N SER A 527 -6.66 15.45 -32.45
CA SER A 527 -6.42 16.88 -32.26
C SER A 527 -7.62 17.56 -31.62
N PHE A 528 -7.40 18.58 -30.81
CA PHE A 528 -8.47 19.35 -30.17
C PHE A 528 -8.02 20.79 -29.89
N ASP A 529 -9.00 21.69 -29.76
CA ASP A 529 -8.81 23.03 -29.24
C ASP A 529 -9.13 23.06 -27.74
N TYR A 530 -8.28 23.72 -26.95
CA TYR A 530 -8.47 23.89 -25.52
C TYR A 530 -8.26 25.34 -25.07
N PHE A 531 -8.93 25.69 -23.97
CA PHE A 531 -8.70 26.92 -23.22
C PHE A 531 -8.85 26.61 -21.73
N TYR A 532 -7.96 27.15 -20.91
CA TYR A 532 -8.09 27.12 -19.45
C TYR A 532 -7.88 28.54 -18.90
N SER A 533 -8.49 28.83 -17.76
CA SER A 533 -8.20 30.02 -16.99
C SER A 533 -8.53 29.74 -15.53
N SER A 534 -7.50 29.69 -14.69
CA SER A 534 -7.60 29.26 -13.29
C SER A 534 -6.58 30.01 -12.41
N GLU A 535 -6.68 29.88 -11.09
CA GLU A 535 -5.66 30.42 -10.18
C GLU A 535 -4.30 29.76 -10.45
N THR A 536 -3.22 30.55 -10.40
CA THR A 536 -1.87 30.03 -10.61
C THR A 536 -1.48 29.08 -9.48
N ASP A 537 -1.07 27.86 -9.85
CA ASP A 537 -0.55 26.81 -8.96
C ASP A 537 -1.55 26.12 -7.99
N TYR A 538 -2.87 26.21 -8.24
CA TYR A 538 -3.89 25.56 -7.39
C TYR A 538 -4.92 24.75 -8.18
N ASP A 539 -5.66 25.43 -9.05
CA ASP A 539 -6.71 24.85 -9.89
C ASP A 539 -6.11 24.40 -11.23
N TYR A 540 -6.10 23.10 -11.49
CA TYR A 540 -5.37 22.53 -12.62
C TYR A 540 -6.30 21.99 -13.70
N TYR A 541 -6.00 22.37 -14.94
CA TYR A 541 -6.44 21.66 -16.13
C TYR A 541 -5.47 20.52 -16.44
N TYR A 542 -6.03 19.33 -16.70
CA TYR A 542 -5.31 18.16 -17.16
C TYR A 542 -5.82 17.66 -18.51
N PHE A 543 -4.89 17.15 -19.32
CA PHE A 543 -5.18 16.24 -20.42
C PHE A 543 -4.38 14.96 -20.22
N LYS A 544 -5.09 13.83 -20.17
CA LYS A 544 -4.51 12.50 -19.94
C LYS A 544 -4.90 11.53 -21.05
N VAL A 545 -4.02 10.58 -21.31
CA VAL A 545 -4.26 9.47 -22.23
C VAL A 545 -3.89 8.18 -21.52
N ASN A 546 -4.86 7.27 -21.32
CA ASN A 546 -4.69 6.05 -20.51
C ASN A 546 -4.01 6.37 -19.15
N ASP A 547 -4.57 7.34 -18.43
CA ASP A 547 -4.10 7.89 -17.15
C ASP A 547 -2.72 8.59 -17.15
N VAL A 548 -1.99 8.56 -18.27
CA VAL A 548 -0.72 9.29 -18.43
C VAL A 548 -0.99 10.77 -18.68
N GLU A 549 -0.38 11.64 -17.87
CA GLU A 549 -0.51 13.10 -18.01
C GLU A 549 0.32 13.66 -19.18
N TYR A 550 -0.34 14.33 -20.13
CA TYR A 550 0.31 15.03 -21.24
C TYR A 550 0.25 16.55 -21.10
N GLN A 551 -0.75 17.07 -20.39
CA GLN A 551 -0.86 18.49 -20.05
C GLN A 551 -1.27 18.65 -18.60
N LYS A 552 -0.65 19.61 -17.92
CA LYS A 552 -0.99 20.07 -16.58
C LYS A 552 -0.74 21.58 -16.51
N TYR A 553 -1.80 22.38 -16.48
CA TYR A 553 -1.70 23.83 -16.52
C TYR A 553 -2.58 24.51 -15.46
N ALA A 554 -2.06 25.57 -14.85
CA ALA A 554 -2.77 26.41 -13.89
C ALA A 554 -2.27 27.86 -13.97
N ASP A 555 -2.98 28.73 -14.69
CA ASP A 555 -2.74 30.18 -14.75
C ASP A 555 -3.86 30.93 -15.50
N THR A 556 -3.69 32.25 -15.64
CA THR A 556 -4.57 33.14 -16.43
C THR A 556 -3.90 33.67 -17.71
N ASN A 557 -2.89 32.99 -18.24
CA ASN A 557 -2.08 33.48 -19.37
C ASN A 557 -2.75 33.24 -20.74
N MET A 558 -3.69 32.30 -20.84
CA MET A 558 -4.42 32.07 -22.08
C MET A 558 -5.38 33.22 -22.39
N THR A 559 -5.22 33.82 -23.58
CA THR A 559 -6.09 34.89 -24.08
C THR A 559 -7.10 34.40 -25.12
N GLY A 560 -7.02 33.12 -25.50
CA GLY A 560 -7.87 32.45 -26.48
C GLY A 560 -7.51 30.97 -26.59
N PHE A 561 -8.21 30.23 -27.45
CA PHE A 561 -7.97 28.80 -27.67
C PHE A 561 -6.56 28.53 -28.22
N SER A 562 -5.98 27.41 -27.81
CA SER A 562 -4.81 26.77 -28.42
C SER A 562 -5.18 25.36 -28.88
N SER A 563 -4.38 24.76 -29.76
CA SER A 563 -4.64 23.42 -30.27
C SER A 563 -3.54 22.45 -29.83
N TYR A 564 -3.93 21.22 -29.51
CA TYR A 564 -3.01 20.12 -29.23
C TYR A 564 -3.27 18.94 -30.17
N THR A 565 -2.27 18.11 -30.38
CA THR A 565 -2.41 16.88 -31.18
C THR A 565 -1.64 15.76 -30.51
N PHE A 566 -2.37 14.73 -30.11
CA PHE A 566 -1.82 13.45 -29.72
C PHE A 566 -1.63 12.58 -30.97
N THR A 567 -0.54 11.82 -31.02
CA THR A 567 -0.28 10.82 -32.07
C THR A 567 -0.10 9.48 -31.38
N ALA A 568 -0.90 8.49 -31.78
CA ALA A 568 -0.85 7.15 -31.21
C ALA A 568 0.53 6.52 -31.46
N PRO A 569 1.33 6.23 -30.41
CA PRO A 569 2.63 5.59 -30.57
C PRO A 569 2.53 4.15 -31.07
N GLU A 570 1.40 3.48 -30.85
CA GLU A 570 1.11 2.12 -31.29
C GLU A 570 -0.39 1.93 -31.53
N ALA A 571 -0.78 0.82 -32.15
CA ALA A 571 -2.20 0.49 -32.31
C ALA A 571 -2.81 0.04 -30.98
N GLY A 572 -3.99 0.53 -30.62
CA GLY A 572 -4.60 0.19 -29.34
C GLY A 572 -5.91 0.91 -29.04
N LEU A 573 -6.44 0.63 -27.86
CA LEU A 573 -7.56 1.36 -27.27
C LEU A 573 -7.00 2.54 -26.46
N TYR A 574 -7.51 3.74 -26.73
CA TYR A 574 -7.08 4.96 -26.08
C TYR A 574 -8.25 5.65 -25.39
N HIS A 575 -8.08 5.91 -24.10
CA HIS A 575 -8.98 6.68 -23.26
C HIS A 575 -8.42 8.09 -23.12
N PHE A 576 -9.16 9.06 -23.65
CA PHE A 576 -8.80 10.46 -23.60
C PHE A 576 -9.61 11.15 -22.52
N GLU A 577 -8.92 11.71 -21.52
CA GLU A 577 -9.52 12.47 -20.44
C GLU A 577 -9.08 13.94 -20.50
N TRP A 578 -10.05 14.84 -20.41
CA TRP A 578 -9.83 16.21 -20.01
C TRP A 578 -10.47 16.45 -18.66
N SER A 579 -9.71 16.99 -17.71
CA SER A 579 -10.23 17.26 -16.38
C SER A 579 -9.85 18.63 -15.84
N TYR A 580 -10.72 19.19 -15.01
CA TYR A 580 -10.48 20.43 -14.26
C TYR A 580 -10.67 20.15 -12.78
N VAL A 581 -9.55 20.13 -12.06
CA VAL A 581 -9.46 19.74 -10.65
C VAL A 581 -9.19 20.99 -9.83
N LYS A 582 -10.02 21.20 -8.81
CA LYS A 582 -9.99 22.38 -7.95
C LYS A 582 -9.66 22.05 -6.52
N ASP A 583 -8.92 22.92 -5.85
CA ASP A 583 -8.60 22.83 -4.43
C ASP A 583 -9.63 23.56 -3.55
N GLU A 584 -9.39 23.67 -2.24
CA GLU A 584 -10.32 24.33 -1.30
C GLU A 584 -10.20 25.87 -1.25
N LEU A 585 -9.30 26.48 -2.03
CA LEU A 585 -8.91 27.89 -1.93
C LEU A 585 -9.68 28.79 -2.93
N THR A 586 -9.21 30.02 -3.11
CA THR A 586 -9.97 31.13 -3.71
C THR A 586 -10.03 31.03 -5.24
N ASP A 587 -11.19 31.29 -5.85
CA ASP A 587 -11.30 31.22 -7.32
C ASP A 587 -10.51 32.34 -8.04
N GLY A 588 -9.71 31.97 -9.06
CA GLY A 588 -8.93 32.89 -9.88
C GLY A 588 -9.25 32.80 -11.40
N GLY A 589 -9.18 33.94 -12.11
CA GLY A 589 -9.39 33.96 -13.57
C GLY A 589 -10.86 33.81 -13.99
N SER A 590 -11.09 33.14 -15.13
CA SER A 590 -12.45 32.75 -15.58
C SER A 590 -12.95 31.44 -14.96
N ASP A 591 -12.07 30.78 -14.19
CA ASP A 591 -12.33 29.58 -13.42
C ASP A 591 -13.06 28.49 -14.20
N CYS A 592 -12.48 28.13 -15.36
CA CYS A 592 -13.05 27.12 -16.23
C CYS A 592 -12.05 26.55 -17.23
N VAL A 593 -12.38 25.35 -17.71
CA VAL A 593 -11.77 24.72 -18.89
C VAL A 593 -12.81 24.65 -20.00
N LYS A 594 -12.36 24.83 -21.23
CA LYS A 594 -13.17 24.74 -22.46
C LYS A 594 -12.48 23.83 -23.47
N ILE A 595 -13.23 22.93 -24.07
CA ILE A 595 -12.76 22.01 -25.12
C ILE A 595 -13.69 22.14 -26.34
N ASP A 596 -13.10 22.11 -27.54
CA ASP A 596 -13.82 22.19 -28.82
C ASP A 596 -12.97 21.56 -29.94
N ASN A 597 -13.55 21.36 -31.13
CA ASN A 597 -12.89 20.88 -32.36
C ASN A 597 -12.08 19.58 -32.19
N VAL A 598 -12.58 18.64 -31.38
CA VAL A 598 -11.98 17.31 -31.27
C VAL A 598 -12.13 16.58 -32.61
N ALA A 599 -11.02 16.22 -33.22
CA ALA A 599 -10.93 15.56 -34.51
C ALA A 599 -10.03 14.33 -34.43
N PHE A 600 -10.53 13.20 -34.91
CA PHE A 600 -9.79 11.96 -35.07
C PHE A 600 -9.45 11.74 -36.56
N SER A 601 -8.22 11.34 -36.88
CA SER A 601 -7.76 11.21 -38.26
C SER A 601 -7.88 9.80 -38.86
N GLY A 602 -8.12 8.77 -38.05
CA GLY A 602 -8.22 7.37 -38.50
C GLY A 602 -9.56 7.00 -39.13
N THR A 603 -9.62 5.86 -39.82
CA THR A 603 -10.83 5.38 -40.54
C THR A 603 -11.69 4.37 -39.77
N GLY A 604 -11.34 4.05 -38.52
CA GLY A 604 -12.11 3.17 -37.64
C GLY A 604 -11.76 1.68 -37.80
N GLU A 605 -11.45 1.06 -36.65
CA GLU A 605 -11.00 -0.31 -36.36
C GLU A 605 -9.68 -0.79 -37.02
N PRO A 606 -8.68 -1.22 -36.22
CA PRO A 606 -7.49 -1.92 -36.73
C PRO A 606 -7.87 -3.31 -37.31
N GLU A 607 -7.11 -3.79 -38.29
CA GLU A 607 -7.36 -5.07 -38.98
C GLU A 607 -7.23 -6.26 -38.02
N GLU A 608 -8.17 -7.22 -38.07
CA GLU A 608 -8.12 -8.41 -37.20
C GLU A 608 -6.87 -9.28 -37.47
N PRO A 609 -6.25 -9.83 -36.42
CA PRO A 609 -5.08 -10.68 -36.55
C PRO A 609 -5.41 -12.00 -37.27
N GLN A 610 -4.53 -12.46 -38.17
CA GLN A 610 -4.66 -13.76 -38.83
C GLN A 610 -4.04 -14.86 -37.95
N LEU A 611 -4.89 -15.66 -37.28
CA LEU A 611 -4.45 -16.72 -36.36
C LEU A 611 -4.29 -18.09 -37.05
N SER A 612 -3.20 -18.79 -36.76
CA SER A 612 -2.93 -20.15 -37.24
C SER A 612 -3.31 -21.22 -36.21
N LEU A 613 -3.77 -22.39 -36.69
CA LEU A 613 -4.07 -23.56 -35.87
C LEU A 613 -2.83 -24.07 -35.11
N ILE A 614 -2.96 -24.29 -33.79
CA ILE A 614 -1.90 -24.80 -32.93
C ILE A 614 -2.08 -26.31 -32.67
N GLY A 615 -1.02 -27.10 -32.88
CA GLY A 615 -0.99 -28.53 -32.59
C GLY A 615 -0.37 -28.83 -31.23
N ILE A 616 -1.13 -29.48 -30.34
CA ILE A 616 -0.67 -29.85 -29.01
C ILE A 616 -0.58 -31.38 -28.95
N THR A 617 0.61 -31.93 -28.66
CA THR A 617 0.86 -33.37 -28.75
C THR A 617 1.48 -33.91 -27.47
N ALA A 618 0.77 -34.74 -26.72
CA ALA A 618 1.40 -35.51 -25.65
C ALA A 618 2.35 -36.57 -26.24
N THR A 619 3.63 -36.53 -25.87
CA THR A 619 4.63 -37.52 -26.29
C THR A 619 4.95 -38.45 -25.15
N ALA A 620 4.16 -39.51 -25.02
CA ALA A 620 4.39 -40.59 -24.07
C ALA A 620 4.90 -41.84 -24.82
N ASN A 621 6.14 -42.24 -24.61
CA ASN A 621 6.60 -43.57 -25.03
C ASN A 621 6.10 -44.58 -23.98
N ASP A 622 5.18 -45.49 -24.35
CA ASP A 622 4.70 -46.65 -23.56
C ASP A 622 4.87 -46.52 -22.02
N VAL A 623 4.26 -45.49 -21.43
CA VAL A 623 4.49 -45.10 -20.03
C VAL A 623 4.01 -46.19 -19.08
N ARG A 624 4.94 -46.74 -18.31
CA ARG A 624 4.62 -47.65 -17.21
C ARG A 624 4.56 -46.90 -15.87
N ILE A 625 3.83 -47.47 -14.91
CA ILE A 625 3.85 -47.01 -13.51
C ILE A 625 5.31 -46.91 -13.04
N GLY A 626 5.75 -45.71 -12.62
CA GLY A 626 7.12 -45.41 -12.19
C GLY A 626 8.05 -44.80 -13.25
N GLU A 627 7.57 -44.50 -14.47
CA GLU A 627 8.35 -43.86 -15.52
C GLU A 627 8.01 -42.37 -15.71
N ARG A 628 8.91 -41.61 -16.34
CA ARG A 628 8.73 -40.19 -16.62
C ARG A 628 7.75 -39.96 -17.77
N ILE A 629 6.85 -39.00 -17.60
CA ILE A 629 5.93 -38.52 -18.63
C ILE A 629 6.46 -37.17 -19.14
N GLU A 630 6.68 -37.07 -20.45
CA GLU A 630 7.04 -35.81 -21.12
C GLU A 630 5.84 -35.27 -21.92
N VAL A 631 5.52 -33.98 -21.75
CA VAL A 631 4.43 -33.33 -22.50
C VAL A 631 5.01 -32.29 -23.43
N SER A 632 5.10 -32.63 -24.71
CA SER A 632 5.59 -31.72 -25.76
C SER A 632 4.50 -30.83 -26.34
N PHE A 633 4.88 -29.66 -26.79
CA PHE A 633 4.03 -28.67 -27.41
C PHE A 633 4.70 -28.19 -28.71
N ASP A 634 3.99 -28.27 -29.83
CA ASP A 634 4.53 -27.87 -31.13
C ASP A 634 3.63 -26.81 -31.77
N CYS A 635 3.88 -25.54 -31.42
CA CYS A 635 3.22 -24.41 -32.04
C CYS A 635 4.21 -23.68 -32.95
N ALA A 636 3.92 -23.64 -34.24
CA ALA A 636 4.60 -22.70 -35.13
C ALA A 636 4.29 -21.26 -34.64
N PRO A 637 5.24 -20.31 -34.70
CA PRO A 637 4.97 -18.93 -34.33
C PRO A 637 3.77 -18.39 -35.11
N VAL A 638 2.76 -17.88 -34.41
CA VAL A 638 1.61 -17.22 -35.03
C VAL A 638 2.13 -15.91 -35.61
N ALA A 639 2.32 -15.89 -36.93
CA ALA A 639 2.84 -14.72 -37.62
C ALA A 639 1.71 -13.70 -37.81
N CYS A 640 1.58 -12.77 -36.88
CA CYS A 640 0.80 -11.55 -37.11
C CYS A 640 1.75 -10.41 -37.47
N GLY A 641 1.45 -9.73 -38.59
CA GLY A 641 2.29 -8.63 -39.07
C GLY A 641 2.12 -7.41 -38.18
N GLY A 642 3.14 -7.10 -37.38
CA GLY A 642 3.15 -5.91 -36.52
C GLY A 642 3.14 -6.29 -35.04
N THR A 643 3.93 -5.56 -34.28
CA THR A 643 4.42 -5.87 -32.93
C THR A 643 3.32 -5.97 -31.87
N GLN A 644 3.38 -7.07 -31.11
CA GLN A 644 2.90 -7.37 -29.74
C GLN A 644 2.25 -8.76 -29.77
N VAL A 645 2.90 -9.75 -29.15
CA VAL A 645 2.44 -11.14 -29.15
C VAL A 645 2.31 -11.55 -27.69
N VAL A 646 1.21 -11.20 -27.03
CA VAL A 646 0.87 -11.79 -25.75
C VAL A 646 -0.01 -13.00 -26.00
N HIS A 647 0.48 -14.17 -25.60
CA HIS A 647 -0.32 -15.39 -25.54
C HIS A 647 -0.61 -15.70 -24.09
N SER A 648 -1.87 -16.02 -23.80
CA SER A 648 -2.27 -16.63 -22.53
C SER A 648 -2.96 -17.95 -22.79
N GLY A 649 -2.89 -18.88 -21.84
CA GLY A 649 -3.62 -20.14 -21.98
C GLY A 649 -3.60 -21.02 -20.75
N THR A 650 -4.58 -21.93 -20.68
CA THR A 650 -4.68 -22.95 -19.62
C THR A 650 -4.59 -24.34 -20.21
N ILE A 651 -3.66 -25.16 -19.71
CA ILE A 651 -3.51 -26.55 -20.13
C ILE A 651 -3.70 -27.45 -18.92
N ALA A 652 -4.64 -28.39 -19.03
CA ALA A 652 -4.97 -29.32 -17.97
C ALA A 652 -4.52 -30.74 -18.32
N VAL A 653 -3.64 -31.31 -17.49
CA VAL A 653 -2.99 -32.60 -17.69
C VAL A 653 -3.48 -33.59 -16.65
N THR A 654 -4.11 -34.69 -17.05
CA THR A 654 -4.48 -35.78 -16.14
C THR A 654 -3.28 -36.68 -15.84
N THR A 655 -3.05 -36.99 -14.56
CA THR A 655 -2.04 -37.93 -14.05
C THR A 655 -2.72 -39.14 -13.37
N PRO A 656 -2.05 -40.29 -13.24
CA PRO A 656 -2.63 -41.44 -12.54
C PRO A 656 -2.95 -41.13 -11.07
N ALA A 657 -4.22 -41.31 -10.68
CA ALA A 657 -4.66 -41.10 -9.30
C ALA A 657 -4.29 -42.32 -8.42
N VAL A 658 -3.36 -42.13 -7.45
CA VAL A 658 -2.99 -43.17 -6.48
C VAL A 658 -3.11 -42.63 -5.05
N MET A 659 -3.74 -43.41 -4.16
CA MET A 659 -3.92 -43.05 -2.75
C MET A 659 -2.59 -43.04 -1.99
N GLU A 660 -2.26 -41.85 -1.47
CA GLU A 660 -1.08 -41.42 -0.69
C GLU A 660 0.13 -40.88 -1.48
N GLU A 661 0.70 -39.79 -0.95
CA GLU A 661 1.72 -38.87 -1.49
C GLU A 661 2.72 -39.55 -2.45
N LEU A 662 2.48 -39.43 -3.76
CA LEU A 662 3.58 -39.52 -4.72
C LEU A 662 4.46 -38.28 -4.54
N GLU A 663 5.77 -38.47 -4.39
CA GLU A 663 6.73 -37.39 -4.67
C GLU A 663 6.72 -37.14 -6.18
N HIS A 664 5.78 -36.30 -6.64
CA HIS A 664 5.83 -35.80 -8.01
C HIS A 664 6.93 -34.74 -8.11
N ALA A 665 7.95 -35.01 -8.93
CA ALA A 665 8.84 -33.96 -9.39
C ALA A 665 8.31 -33.41 -10.73
N VAL A 666 7.78 -32.20 -10.67
CA VAL A 666 7.42 -31.39 -11.84
C VAL A 666 8.61 -30.53 -12.19
N ILE A 667 9.09 -30.67 -13.43
CA ILE A 667 10.19 -29.88 -13.96
C ILE A 667 9.61 -29.01 -15.08
N PRO A 668 9.66 -27.67 -14.97
CA PRO A 668 9.31 -26.78 -16.06
C PRO A 668 10.08 -27.17 -17.33
N GLY A 669 9.38 -27.25 -18.47
CA GLY A 669 10.02 -27.56 -19.74
C GLY A 669 10.67 -26.33 -20.37
N ASP A 670 11.40 -26.55 -21.48
CA ASP A 670 12.12 -25.51 -22.23
C ASP A 670 11.24 -24.30 -22.60
N ILE A 671 9.92 -24.51 -22.77
CA ILE A 671 8.96 -23.43 -23.08
C ILE A 671 8.79 -22.50 -21.88
N LEU A 672 8.53 -23.04 -20.69
CA LEU A 672 8.27 -22.23 -19.49
C LEU A 672 9.51 -21.43 -19.09
N GLU A 673 10.70 -22.03 -19.23
CA GLU A 673 11.97 -21.32 -19.04
C GLU A 673 12.18 -20.18 -20.05
N ARG A 674 11.73 -20.35 -21.31
CA ARG A 674 11.79 -19.29 -22.33
C ARG A 674 10.79 -18.16 -22.07
N ILE A 675 9.60 -18.49 -21.58
CA ILE A 675 8.59 -17.51 -21.18
C ILE A 675 9.16 -16.65 -20.05
N GLU A 676 9.70 -17.27 -19.00
CA GLU A 676 10.31 -16.58 -17.86
C GLU A 676 11.52 -15.73 -18.29
N ALA A 677 12.39 -16.25 -19.16
CA ALA A 677 13.53 -15.52 -19.69
C ALA A 677 13.14 -14.31 -20.57
N ALA A 678 11.93 -14.31 -21.12
CA ALA A 678 11.36 -13.21 -21.89
C ALA A 678 10.53 -12.24 -21.05
N GLY A 679 10.58 -12.35 -19.71
CA GLY A 679 9.82 -11.48 -18.80
C GLY A 679 8.34 -11.89 -18.63
N GLY A 680 7.93 -13.02 -19.20
CA GLY A 680 6.60 -13.60 -18.98
C GLY A 680 6.48 -14.35 -17.65
N HIS A 681 5.24 -14.70 -17.30
CA HIS A 681 4.90 -15.40 -16.06
C HIS A 681 4.23 -16.73 -16.37
N TYR A 682 4.42 -17.73 -15.51
CA TYR A 682 3.68 -18.99 -15.56
C TYR A 682 3.42 -19.51 -14.15
N GLU A 683 2.34 -20.27 -14.01
CA GLU A 683 1.97 -20.95 -12.78
C GLU A 683 1.61 -22.40 -13.09
N ILE A 684 2.00 -23.30 -12.20
CA ILE A 684 1.67 -24.73 -12.28
C ILE A 684 0.95 -25.11 -10.98
N GLU A 685 -0.34 -25.42 -11.10
CA GLU A 685 -1.16 -25.88 -9.99
C GLU A 685 -1.41 -27.38 -10.09
N ALA A 686 -1.39 -28.08 -8.95
CA ALA A 686 -1.79 -29.48 -8.89
C ALA A 686 -3.30 -29.57 -8.66
N ASP A 687 -4.01 -30.36 -9.47
CA ASP A 687 -5.41 -30.71 -9.24
C ASP A 687 -5.48 -31.79 -8.14
N ILE A 688 -6.02 -31.46 -6.97
CA ILE A 688 -6.03 -32.34 -5.79
C ILE A 688 -7.46 -32.68 -5.36
N ILE A 689 -7.77 -33.98 -5.28
CA ILE A 689 -9.00 -34.49 -4.67
C ILE A 689 -8.72 -35.12 -3.31
N TYR A 690 -9.54 -34.78 -2.32
CA TYR A 690 -9.49 -35.41 -1.01
C TYR A 690 -10.44 -36.61 -0.94
N VAL A 691 -9.90 -37.80 -0.67
CA VAL A 691 -10.67 -39.02 -0.41
C VAL A 691 -10.34 -39.51 1.01
N ASP A 692 -11.34 -39.48 1.88
CA ASP A 692 -11.21 -39.74 3.32
C ASP A 692 -10.17 -38.85 4.03
N ARG A 693 -8.99 -39.40 4.38
CA ARG A 693 -7.88 -38.69 5.05
C ARG A 693 -6.68 -38.44 4.13
N PHE A 694 -6.83 -38.64 2.83
CA PHE A 694 -5.74 -38.59 1.86
C PHE A 694 -6.02 -37.56 0.76
N ALA A 695 -4.96 -36.90 0.30
CA ALA A 695 -4.96 -36.04 -0.89
C ALA A 695 -4.49 -36.84 -2.11
N LEU A 696 -5.18 -36.69 -3.24
CA LEU A 696 -4.90 -37.34 -4.51
C LEU A 696 -4.62 -36.29 -5.58
N ILE A 697 -3.42 -36.27 -6.16
CA ILE A 697 -3.17 -35.44 -7.35
C ILE A 697 -3.81 -36.14 -8.56
N GLN A 698 -4.81 -35.52 -9.18
CA GLN A 698 -5.45 -35.99 -10.42
C GLN A 698 -4.79 -35.41 -11.67
N GLY A 699 -4.03 -34.33 -11.54
CA GLY A 699 -3.49 -33.63 -12.68
C GLY A 699 -2.74 -32.35 -12.35
N TYR A 700 -2.39 -31.61 -13.39
CA TYR A 700 -1.80 -30.29 -13.30
C TYR A 700 -2.52 -29.30 -14.22
N TYR A 701 -2.76 -28.08 -13.72
CA TYR A 701 -3.17 -26.92 -14.49
C TYR A 701 -1.97 -26.02 -14.70
N ILE A 702 -1.77 -25.57 -15.93
CA ILE A 702 -0.68 -24.66 -16.27
C ILE A 702 -1.31 -23.43 -16.89
N SER A 703 -1.10 -22.29 -16.23
CA SER A 703 -1.40 -20.98 -16.78
C SER A 703 -0.08 -20.29 -17.15
N PHE A 704 -0.08 -19.55 -18.26
CA PHE A 704 1.08 -18.77 -18.67
C PHE A 704 0.66 -17.51 -19.39
N GLU A 705 1.51 -16.49 -19.31
CA GLU A 705 1.43 -15.23 -20.04
C GLU A 705 2.84 -14.86 -20.51
N CYS A 706 3.01 -14.48 -21.77
CA CYS A 706 4.33 -14.20 -22.33
C CYS A 706 4.36 -12.93 -23.18
N GLU A 707 5.49 -12.23 -23.23
CA GLU A 707 5.70 -11.10 -24.13
C GLU A 707 5.88 -11.50 -25.61
N ALA A 708 5.90 -10.47 -26.46
CA ALA A 708 5.94 -10.60 -27.91
C ALA A 708 7.13 -11.42 -28.45
N GLY A 709 6.87 -12.45 -29.25
CA GLY A 709 7.88 -13.14 -30.07
C GLY A 709 8.52 -14.37 -29.44
N VAL A 710 8.01 -14.86 -28.32
CA VAL A 710 8.44 -16.14 -27.72
C VAL A 710 8.03 -17.31 -28.61
N GLU A 711 9.00 -18.12 -29.05
CA GLU A 711 8.76 -19.31 -29.86
C GLU A 711 8.21 -20.45 -28.98
N MET A 712 6.97 -20.86 -29.24
CA MET A 712 6.26 -21.89 -28.49
C MET A 712 6.44 -23.29 -29.08
N THR A 713 7.69 -23.70 -29.32
CA THR A 713 8.04 -25.06 -29.80
C THR A 713 8.93 -25.77 -28.79
N GLY A 714 8.54 -26.93 -28.27
CA GLY A 714 9.37 -27.72 -27.35
C GLY A 714 8.61 -28.41 -26.21
N ASN A 715 9.34 -28.81 -25.17
CA ASN A 715 8.73 -29.42 -23.98
C ASN A 715 8.06 -28.34 -23.11
N LEU A 716 6.81 -28.58 -22.69
CA LEU A 716 6.09 -27.70 -21.78
C LEU A 716 6.40 -28.05 -20.32
N LEU A 717 6.37 -29.33 -19.99
CA LEU A 717 6.64 -29.84 -18.65
C LEU A 717 7.08 -31.30 -18.68
N THR A 718 7.88 -31.67 -17.69
CA THR A 718 8.18 -33.08 -17.40
C THR A 718 7.61 -33.44 -16.04
N VAL A 719 6.75 -34.48 -15.99
CA VAL A 719 6.24 -35.04 -14.73
C VAL A 719 6.90 -36.39 -14.52
N SER A 720 7.50 -36.55 -13.34
CA SER A 720 7.98 -37.85 -12.87
C SER A 720 7.26 -38.24 -11.59
N ALA A 721 6.89 -39.51 -11.52
CA ALA A 721 6.04 -40.08 -10.49
C ALA A 721 6.68 -41.36 -9.96
N ASP A 722 7.20 -41.33 -8.73
CA ASP A 722 7.71 -42.51 -8.02
C ASP A 722 6.62 -43.10 -7.11
N MET A 723 6.36 -44.40 -7.23
CA MET A 723 5.39 -45.09 -6.37
C MET A 723 6.03 -45.46 -5.02
N PRO A 724 5.34 -45.24 -3.88
CA PRO A 724 5.83 -45.69 -2.58
C PRO A 724 5.83 -47.23 -2.46
N GLU A 725 6.87 -47.79 -1.83
CA GLU A 725 7.12 -49.25 -1.72
C GLU A 725 6.05 -50.06 -0.96
N THR A 726 5.02 -49.44 -0.37
CA THR A 726 4.18 -50.07 0.68
C THR A 726 2.68 -50.16 0.35
N TRP A 727 2.27 -50.03 -0.90
CA TRP A 727 0.84 -50.07 -1.24
C TRP A 727 0.28 -51.49 -1.44
N HIS A 728 -0.93 -51.74 -0.91
CA HIS A 728 -1.60 -53.05 -0.91
C HIS A 728 -3.12 -52.93 -1.20
N GLY A 729 -3.47 -52.21 -2.26
CA GLY A 729 -4.85 -52.08 -2.75
C GLY A 729 -5.01 -52.59 -4.18
N SER A 730 -6.23 -52.66 -4.71
CA SER A 730 -6.49 -52.85 -6.15
C SER A 730 -6.61 -51.47 -6.81
N LEU A 731 -5.89 -51.23 -7.92
CA LEU A 731 -5.76 -49.90 -8.54
C LEU A 731 -7.13 -49.26 -8.81
N PRO A 732 -7.37 -47.98 -8.47
CA PRO A 732 -8.56 -47.26 -8.90
C PRO A 732 -8.58 -47.16 -10.43
N ALA A 733 -9.79 -47.22 -11.01
CA ALA A 733 -10.05 -47.49 -12.42
C ALA A 733 -9.68 -46.38 -13.44
N VAL A 734 -8.65 -45.57 -13.23
CA VAL A 734 -8.21 -44.53 -14.17
C VAL A 734 -6.83 -44.87 -14.74
N ASN A 735 -6.80 -45.52 -15.91
CA ASN A 735 -5.58 -45.94 -16.61
C ASN A 735 -5.17 -44.98 -17.74
N HIS A 736 -5.56 -43.71 -17.65
CA HIS A 736 -5.39 -42.74 -18.73
C HIS A 736 -4.70 -41.47 -18.23
N ALA A 737 -3.69 -41.00 -18.96
CA ALA A 737 -3.05 -39.70 -18.78
C ALA A 737 -3.09 -38.91 -20.09
N GLY A 738 -2.98 -37.59 -20.01
CA GLY A 738 -2.95 -36.72 -21.20
C GLY A 738 -3.62 -35.38 -20.98
N ILE A 739 -3.59 -34.55 -22.02
CA ILE A 739 -4.17 -33.20 -22.00
C ILE A 739 -5.66 -33.29 -22.28
N HIS A 740 -6.51 -32.79 -21.37
CA HIS A 740 -7.96 -32.85 -21.56
C HIS A 740 -8.58 -31.50 -21.99
N SER A 741 -7.87 -30.39 -21.79
CA SER A 741 -8.24 -29.07 -22.34
C SER A 741 -7.00 -28.23 -22.60
N ALA A 742 -7.08 -27.36 -23.60
CA ALA A 742 -6.09 -26.35 -23.92
C ALA A 742 -6.77 -25.15 -24.58
N GLU A 743 -6.86 -24.05 -23.83
CA GLU A 743 -7.40 -22.78 -24.30
C GLU A 743 -6.23 -21.81 -24.47
N ILE A 744 -6.15 -21.16 -25.63
CA ILE A 744 -5.07 -20.22 -25.95
C ILE A 744 -5.70 -18.96 -26.54
N PHE A 745 -5.32 -17.81 -26.00
CA PHE A 745 -5.78 -16.50 -26.46
C PHE A 745 -4.62 -15.69 -27.00
N HIS A 746 -4.87 -14.98 -28.10
CA HIS A 746 -4.00 -13.96 -28.65
C HIS A 746 -4.56 -12.59 -28.30
N HIS A 747 -3.78 -11.82 -27.54
CA HIS A 747 -4.18 -10.48 -27.13
C HIS A 747 -3.66 -9.46 -28.15
N ALA A 748 -4.58 -8.82 -28.87
CA ALA A 748 -4.23 -7.77 -29.82
C ALA A 748 -5.33 -6.71 -29.86
N ASN A 749 -4.93 -5.46 -30.11
CA ASN A 749 -5.87 -4.34 -30.23
C ASN A 749 -6.81 -4.22 -29.00
N GLY A 750 -6.43 -4.64 -27.79
CA GLY A 750 -7.31 -4.66 -26.61
C GLY A 750 -8.54 -5.57 -26.77
N ARG A 751 -8.37 -6.73 -27.43
CA ARG A 751 -9.33 -7.84 -27.49
C ARG A 751 -8.58 -9.17 -27.43
N ASP A 752 -9.27 -10.18 -26.91
CA ASP A 752 -8.80 -11.55 -26.85
C ASP A 752 -9.31 -12.31 -28.08
N TYR A 753 -8.39 -12.87 -28.85
CA TYR A 753 -8.72 -13.71 -30.01
C TYR A 753 -8.39 -15.16 -29.69
N GLU A 754 -9.41 -16.01 -29.61
CA GLU A 754 -9.21 -17.44 -29.37
C GLU A 754 -8.39 -18.07 -30.50
N VAL A 755 -7.26 -18.69 -30.15
CA VAL A 755 -6.40 -19.38 -31.10
C VAL A 755 -6.90 -20.81 -31.27
N PRO A 756 -7.25 -21.26 -32.49
CA PRO A 756 -7.71 -22.63 -32.69
C PRO A 756 -6.66 -23.66 -32.26
N THR A 757 -7.01 -24.58 -31.36
CA THR A 757 -6.12 -25.65 -30.87
C THR A 757 -6.57 -27.04 -31.34
N VAL A 758 -5.62 -27.96 -31.53
CA VAL A 758 -5.87 -29.39 -31.81
C VAL A 758 -5.04 -30.26 -30.87
N LEU A 759 -5.71 -31.12 -30.10
CA LEU A 759 -5.07 -32.11 -29.23
C LEU A 759 -4.78 -33.41 -30.00
N THR A 760 -3.55 -33.91 -29.91
CA THR A 760 -3.10 -35.18 -30.50
C THR A 760 -2.52 -36.09 -29.41
N ASN A 761 -2.81 -37.39 -29.46
CA ASN A 761 -2.41 -38.41 -28.46
C ASN A 761 -2.97 -38.22 -27.03
N CYS A 762 -4.15 -37.60 -26.89
CA CYS A 762 -4.81 -37.42 -25.59
C CYS A 762 -6.23 -38.02 -25.58
N PRO A 763 -6.60 -38.86 -24.60
CA PRO A 763 -5.74 -39.46 -23.57
C PRO A 763 -4.91 -40.65 -24.10
N PHE A 764 -3.78 -40.97 -23.46
CA PHE A 764 -2.98 -42.17 -23.66
C PHE A 764 -3.07 -43.11 -22.44
N ASN A 765 -2.77 -44.40 -22.64
CA ASN A 765 -2.90 -45.42 -21.58
C ASN A 765 -1.63 -45.52 -20.74
N ILE A 766 -1.79 -45.83 -19.45
CA ILE A 766 -0.69 -46.15 -18.52
C ILE A 766 -0.65 -47.66 -18.32
N LEU A 767 0.54 -48.25 -18.49
CA LEU A 767 0.78 -49.68 -18.35
C LEU A 767 1.26 -50.03 -16.92
N PRO A 768 1.03 -51.25 -16.40
CA PRO A 768 1.56 -51.66 -15.10
C PRO A 768 3.09 -51.66 -15.05
N ALA A 769 3.63 -51.52 -13.83
CA ALA A 769 5.06 -51.58 -13.57
C ALA A 769 5.65 -52.94 -14.00
N MET A 770 6.83 -52.94 -14.62
CA MET A 770 7.53 -54.19 -14.97
C MET A 770 7.83 -55.01 -13.71
N GLY A 771 7.27 -56.21 -13.65
CA GLY A 771 7.39 -57.15 -12.54
C GLY A 771 6.24 -57.14 -11.55
N ASP A 772 5.29 -56.20 -11.65
CA ASP A 772 4.02 -56.22 -10.90
C ASP A 772 3.01 -57.05 -11.71
N VAL A 773 2.96 -58.35 -11.41
CA VAL A 773 2.21 -59.33 -12.20
C VAL A 773 0.82 -59.53 -11.62
N ASN A 774 0.69 -59.36 -10.31
CA ASN A 774 -0.59 -59.45 -9.63
C ASN A 774 -1.41 -58.14 -9.71
N LEU A 775 -0.84 -57.06 -10.25
CA LEU A 775 -1.43 -55.74 -10.46
C LEU A 775 -1.85 -55.08 -9.14
N ASP A 776 -1.13 -55.39 -8.07
CA ASP A 776 -1.33 -54.81 -6.74
C ASP A 776 -0.50 -53.54 -6.51
N GLY A 777 0.16 -53.04 -7.55
CA GLY A 777 0.94 -51.80 -7.55
C GLY A 777 2.34 -51.94 -6.97
N SER A 778 2.76 -53.14 -6.50
CA SER A 778 4.07 -53.36 -5.89
C SER A 778 4.79 -54.56 -6.53
N VAL A 779 6.11 -54.44 -6.76
CA VAL A 779 6.91 -55.58 -7.24
C VAL A 779 7.39 -56.41 -6.05
N THR A 780 6.70 -57.52 -5.75
CA THR A 780 6.97 -58.36 -4.59
C THR A 780 7.37 -59.80 -4.95
N ILE A 781 7.72 -60.60 -3.94
CA ILE A 781 7.91 -62.04 -4.11
C ILE A 781 6.60 -62.74 -4.54
N ALA A 782 5.42 -62.15 -4.28
CA ALA A 782 4.16 -62.70 -4.74
C ALA A 782 4.05 -62.68 -6.27
N ASP A 783 4.59 -61.67 -6.92
CA ASP A 783 4.65 -61.53 -8.38
C ASP A 783 5.57 -62.56 -9.02
N ALA A 784 6.76 -62.73 -8.43
CA ALA A 784 7.68 -63.78 -8.83
C ALA A 784 7.04 -65.18 -8.71
N LEU A 785 6.20 -65.40 -7.69
CA LEU A 785 5.43 -66.63 -7.52
C LEU A 785 4.34 -66.79 -8.58
N GLN A 786 3.70 -65.72 -9.05
CA GLN A 786 2.73 -65.80 -10.16
C GLN A 786 3.42 -66.15 -11.49
N VAL A 787 4.55 -65.54 -11.79
CA VAL A 787 5.36 -65.89 -12.97
C VAL A 787 5.86 -67.33 -12.90
N MET A 788 6.31 -67.80 -11.72
CA MET A 788 6.67 -69.21 -11.54
C MET A 788 5.49 -70.15 -11.79
N ARG A 789 4.30 -69.83 -11.26
CA ARG A 789 3.08 -70.62 -11.47
C ARG A 789 2.66 -70.64 -12.94
N HIS A 790 2.89 -69.53 -13.65
CA HIS A 790 2.68 -69.44 -15.09
C HIS A 790 3.65 -70.32 -15.88
N ALA A 791 4.94 -70.23 -15.56
CA ALA A 791 5.99 -71.02 -16.20
C ALA A 791 5.85 -72.54 -16.00
N ILE A 792 5.18 -72.99 -14.93
CA ILE A 792 4.86 -74.41 -14.70
C ILE A 792 3.43 -74.79 -15.13
N GLU A 793 2.72 -73.92 -15.86
CA GLU A 793 1.38 -74.13 -16.41
C GLU A 793 0.28 -74.37 -15.36
N VAL A 794 0.48 -73.90 -14.12
CA VAL A 794 -0.51 -73.99 -13.03
C VAL A 794 -1.38 -72.72 -12.95
N LEU A 795 -0.97 -71.64 -13.63
CA LEU A 795 -1.70 -70.38 -13.79
C LEU A 795 -1.50 -69.87 -15.22
N THR A 796 -2.50 -69.21 -15.81
CA THR A 796 -2.33 -68.51 -17.10
C THR A 796 -2.42 -67.02 -16.83
N LEU A 797 -1.36 -66.27 -17.16
CA LEU A 797 -1.35 -64.80 -17.12
C LEU A 797 -1.93 -64.29 -18.44
N GLU A 798 -2.75 -63.24 -18.37
CA GLU A 798 -3.40 -62.61 -19.53
C GLU A 798 -3.39 -61.09 -19.38
N GLY A 799 -3.49 -60.38 -20.50
CA GLY A 799 -3.55 -58.92 -20.53
C GLY A 799 -2.37 -58.26 -19.81
N ALA A 800 -2.66 -57.25 -19.00
CA ALA A 800 -1.65 -56.42 -18.36
C ALA A 800 -0.70 -57.20 -17.41
N SER A 801 -1.16 -58.30 -16.81
CA SER A 801 -0.32 -59.21 -16.01
C SER A 801 0.71 -59.96 -16.85
N LEU A 802 0.39 -60.28 -18.11
CA LEU A 802 1.32 -60.92 -19.03
C LEU A 802 2.36 -59.91 -19.53
N ASP A 803 1.92 -58.69 -19.84
CA ASP A 803 2.77 -57.59 -20.33
C ASP A 803 3.76 -57.05 -19.28
N ALA A 804 3.47 -57.26 -17.99
CA ALA A 804 4.35 -56.93 -16.87
C ALA A 804 5.33 -58.06 -16.50
N ALA A 805 5.10 -59.28 -16.98
CA ALA A 805 5.85 -60.46 -16.54
C ALA A 805 7.18 -60.68 -17.29
N ASP A 806 7.37 -60.13 -18.49
CA ASP A 806 8.58 -60.32 -19.32
C ASP A 806 9.72 -59.38 -18.89
N MET A 807 10.29 -59.62 -17.71
CA MET A 807 11.32 -58.75 -17.14
C MET A 807 12.62 -58.70 -17.96
N ASN A 808 12.88 -59.71 -18.79
CA ASN A 808 14.12 -59.80 -19.55
C ASN A 808 13.96 -59.37 -21.03
N GLY A 809 12.73 -59.23 -21.51
CA GLY A 809 12.40 -58.73 -22.84
C GLY A 809 12.65 -59.72 -23.98
N ASP A 810 12.71 -61.02 -23.68
CA ASP A 810 12.90 -62.08 -24.69
C ASP A 810 11.58 -62.58 -25.30
N GLY A 811 10.44 -62.07 -24.84
CA GLY A 811 9.10 -62.45 -25.28
C GLY A 811 8.62 -63.78 -24.72
N VAL A 812 9.32 -64.39 -23.75
CA VAL A 812 8.99 -65.70 -23.17
C VAL A 812 8.94 -65.63 -21.64
N ILE A 813 7.72 -65.66 -21.08
CA ILE A 813 7.51 -65.60 -19.62
C ILE A 813 7.99 -66.90 -18.95
N GLY A 814 9.10 -66.83 -18.22
CA GLY A 814 9.75 -68.01 -17.64
C GLY A 814 10.36 -67.83 -16.26
N LEU A 815 11.06 -68.87 -15.80
CA LEU A 815 11.86 -68.82 -14.56
C LEU A 815 12.89 -67.67 -14.52
N PRO A 816 13.55 -67.29 -15.63
CA PRO A 816 14.44 -66.13 -15.64
C PRO A 816 13.76 -64.83 -15.22
N ASP A 817 12.53 -64.58 -15.68
CA ASP A 817 11.76 -63.39 -15.32
C ASP A 817 11.36 -63.41 -13.86
N ALA A 818 10.89 -64.55 -13.35
CA ALA A 818 10.58 -64.71 -11.93
C ALA A 818 11.80 -64.42 -11.02
N ILE A 819 13.01 -64.77 -11.47
CA ILE A 819 14.25 -64.47 -10.73
C ILE A 819 14.55 -62.97 -10.76
N LEU A 820 14.32 -62.29 -11.88
CA LEU A 820 14.50 -60.83 -11.99
C LEU A 820 13.50 -60.08 -11.10
N ILE A 821 12.22 -60.49 -11.11
CA ILE A 821 11.20 -59.96 -10.20
C ILE A 821 11.60 -60.19 -8.74
N ALA A 822 12.04 -61.40 -8.39
CA ALA A 822 12.45 -61.72 -7.03
C ALA A 822 13.69 -60.93 -6.56
N ARG A 823 14.64 -60.64 -7.46
CA ARG A 823 15.79 -59.78 -7.15
C ARG A 823 15.35 -58.34 -6.92
N ARG A 824 14.50 -57.80 -7.81
CA ARG A 824 13.93 -56.46 -7.68
C ARG A 824 13.14 -56.30 -6.38
N ALA A 825 12.31 -57.28 -6.02
CA ALA A 825 11.55 -57.31 -4.77
C ALA A 825 12.42 -57.38 -3.49
N MET A 826 13.70 -57.74 -3.61
CA MET A 826 14.66 -57.77 -2.49
C MET A 826 15.65 -56.59 -2.51
N GLY A 827 15.49 -55.64 -3.44
CA GLY A 827 16.39 -54.49 -3.61
C GLY A 827 17.79 -54.87 -4.10
N LEU A 828 17.92 -55.94 -4.90
CA LEU A 828 19.20 -56.48 -5.40
C LEU A 828 19.49 -56.24 -6.88
#